data_AF-A0A0A2IHL2-F1
#
_entry.id   AF-A0A0A2IHL2-F1
#
_cell.length_a   1.000
_cell.length_b   1.000
_cell.length_c   1.000
_cell.angle_alpha   90.00
_cell.angle_beta   90.00
_cell.angle_gamma   90.00
#
_symmetry.space_group_name_H-M   'P 1'
#
loop_
_entity.id
_entity.type
_entity.pdbx_description
1 polymer ?
#
loop_
_entity_poly.entity_id
_entity_poly.type
_entity_poly.pdbx_seq_one_letter_code
_entity_poly.pdbx_strand_id
1 'polypeptide(L)'
;MDGWTKIHFFRDVWLPDPEKALSSQELTHVRKFLPLIQGLEMQWNKELEETDGQISSLGWDMNEAFEHLQNNEATWWKARDVTRPREFLVRPSGQLNAPVACHLYNPTFSVDDPSCQKTEDLSNPSIAQLNKAGFSTTNNCLLFDHLARRDISRHCKDVYPEDLFDIHERFIFALRAAMKAKVEICWGANVRERMLKKLDLQPFRLWGDFAGLVLYLELTPDKTSLKRFIIFVAHPQRFMYVKGDGEKSQDWRRRFGSPQDQALALAASLGGIGIPPKFYELDPRLPQNLCVTRKVSATRNQWKGQAVAHLQKAFPGAILSIETSHRIRATKEESLCVENILGLLAQLKPGQVSETANMTSNIDDTILRNARIHKIATYWHDLVELLSAFSPHITTTTHHTKAVGIQQSVGYFLSQFSTEFQLSDCWDWGDLPHPLVEFIQAQDGLKFNRRELSSRADLEVAFYLLRKCKGSPETLDILTLAISVLAAYGWMIARPRKPCVDDMLILRETPNDVVPRKCSQCDKECLDDPFAYWSKFDPDRYALWYHFRSGCGRPDCGMQNLQNTNLLPLNTLTRYSHCTQKDLEEKSLDQFDRWFLLRREEFGALPVELEVKCQGTACQETKTVKARWTGHTTPRFVVAVHLCTKSRLRTDWIPTGYPTIHSANLSRLWKRFRETPGFDITCYPRRPDIYFNLSLSLPGRIAALVEAQRLIEADGSIERKRKADAMDEDYSEPGFD
;
A
#
# COMPACT_ATOMS: atom_id res chain seq x y z
N MET A 1 28.37 -3.25 -35.35
CA MET A 1 27.46 -2.51 -36.25
C MET A 1 28.04 -1.11 -36.41
N ASP A 2 29.20 -1.02 -37.07
CA ASP A 2 30.02 0.19 -37.11
C ASP A 2 30.04 0.74 -38.54
N GLY A 3 29.18 1.72 -38.82
CA GLY A 3 29.10 2.32 -40.16
C GLY A 3 28.41 3.68 -40.24
N TRP A 4 27.97 4.25 -39.11
CA TRP A 4 27.35 5.56 -39.10
C TRP A 4 28.40 6.62 -38.84
N THR A 5 28.57 7.55 -39.77
CA THR A 5 29.30 8.80 -39.51
C THR A 5 28.61 9.49 -38.33
N LYS A 6 29.34 9.83 -37.26
CA LYS A 6 28.80 10.56 -36.11
C LYS A 6 29.12 12.05 -36.25
N ILE A 7 28.19 12.90 -35.83
CA ILE A 7 28.39 14.33 -35.69
C ILE A 7 28.47 14.71 -34.21
N HIS A 8 29.28 15.74 -33.94
CA HIS A 8 29.34 16.35 -32.62
C HIS A 8 28.03 17.11 -32.37
N PHE A 9 27.30 16.74 -31.33
CA PHE A 9 26.06 17.42 -30.97
C PHE A 9 26.32 18.52 -29.94
N PHE A 10 26.88 18.15 -28.80
CA PHE A 10 27.20 19.06 -27.69
C PHE A 10 28.02 18.32 -26.63
N ARG A 11 29.17 18.86 -26.22
CA ARG A 11 30.07 18.28 -25.21
C ARG A 11 30.40 16.82 -25.54
N ASP A 12 30.17 15.91 -24.60
CA ASP A 12 30.47 14.49 -24.78
C ASP A 12 29.40 13.73 -25.59
N VAL A 13 28.41 14.43 -26.13
CA VAL A 13 27.31 13.83 -26.89
C VAL A 13 27.61 13.82 -28.39
N TRP A 14 27.66 12.61 -28.95
CA TRP A 14 27.82 12.35 -30.37
C TRP A 14 26.59 11.60 -30.89
N LEU A 15 25.99 12.11 -31.98
CA LEU A 15 24.81 11.52 -32.61
C LEU A 15 25.15 11.03 -34.02
N PRO A 16 24.43 10.03 -34.57
CA PRO A 16 24.57 9.70 -35.99
C PRO A 16 24.30 10.90 -36.88
N ASP A 17 24.96 10.96 -38.04
CA ASP A 17 24.77 12.01 -39.04
C ASP A 17 23.27 12.12 -39.41
N PRO A 18 22.60 13.26 -39.09
CA PRO A 18 21.17 13.41 -39.28
C PRO A 18 20.78 13.30 -40.74
N GLU A 19 21.66 13.67 -41.69
CA GLU A 19 21.39 13.58 -43.14
C GLU A 19 21.20 12.15 -43.61
N LYS A 20 21.76 11.18 -42.87
CA LYS A 20 21.63 9.74 -43.13
C LYS A 20 20.59 9.08 -42.22
N ALA A 21 20.22 9.70 -41.11
CA ALA A 21 19.43 9.09 -40.03
C ALA A 21 17.97 9.54 -39.98
N LEU A 22 17.65 10.70 -40.53
CA LEU A 22 16.37 11.36 -40.32
C LEU A 22 15.60 11.61 -41.62
N SER A 23 14.28 11.73 -41.51
CA SER A 23 13.43 12.16 -42.62
C SER A 23 13.67 13.64 -42.96
N SER A 24 13.31 14.07 -44.18
CA SER A 24 13.45 15.48 -44.62
C SER A 24 12.75 16.49 -43.70
N GLN A 25 11.62 16.08 -43.10
CA GLN A 25 10.88 16.92 -42.15
C GLN A 25 11.65 17.09 -40.83
N GLU A 26 12.19 15.99 -40.28
CA GLU A 26 12.99 16.01 -39.05
C GLU A 26 14.32 16.76 -39.26
N LEU A 27 14.93 16.59 -40.44
CA LEU A 27 16.13 17.32 -40.84
C LEU A 27 15.95 18.83 -40.83
N THR A 28 14.80 19.32 -41.29
CA THR A 28 14.50 20.76 -41.26
C THR A 28 14.53 21.30 -39.83
N HIS A 29 14.00 20.52 -38.88
CA HIS A 29 14.03 20.87 -37.46
C HIS A 29 15.45 20.83 -36.90
N VAL A 30 16.23 19.80 -37.21
CA VAL A 30 17.64 19.71 -36.76
C VAL A 30 18.48 20.85 -37.30
N ARG A 31 18.39 21.16 -38.61
CA ARG A 31 19.12 22.26 -39.24
C ARG A 31 18.78 23.62 -38.63
N LYS A 32 17.54 23.81 -38.14
CA LYS A 32 17.12 25.02 -37.46
C LYS A 32 17.80 25.20 -36.09
N PHE A 33 17.91 24.14 -35.28
CA PHE A 33 18.37 24.27 -33.88
C PHE A 33 19.84 23.94 -33.67
N LEU A 34 20.47 23.16 -34.55
CA LEU A 34 21.87 22.77 -34.40
C LEU A 34 22.84 23.97 -34.29
N PRO A 35 22.69 25.06 -35.07
CA PRO A 35 23.53 26.25 -34.89
C PRO A 35 23.38 26.91 -33.51
N LEU A 36 22.16 26.90 -32.95
CA LEU A 36 21.89 27.46 -31.62
C LEU A 36 22.53 26.62 -30.52
N ILE A 37 22.53 25.30 -30.69
CA ILE A 37 23.19 24.35 -29.78
C ILE A 37 24.70 24.54 -29.80
N GLN A 38 25.31 24.65 -30.98
CA GLN A 38 26.73 24.93 -31.13
C GLN A 38 27.11 26.30 -30.55
N GLY A 39 26.27 27.32 -30.74
CA GLY A 39 26.45 28.64 -30.14
C GLY A 39 26.46 28.61 -28.61
N LEU A 40 25.55 27.84 -28.00
CA LEU A 40 25.53 27.65 -26.55
C LEU A 40 26.83 27.00 -26.04
N GLU A 41 27.37 26.04 -26.78
CA GLU A 41 28.61 25.36 -26.40
C GLU A 41 29.82 26.28 -26.47
N MET A 42 29.95 27.07 -27.54
CA MET A 42 31.01 28.07 -27.67
C MET A 42 30.95 29.08 -26.52
N GLN A 43 29.75 29.56 -26.17
CA GLN A 43 29.57 30.45 -25.03
C GLN A 43 30.00 29.77 -23.72
N TRP A 44 29.62 28.52 -23.51
CA TRP A 44 29.98 27.81 -22.29
C TRP A 44 31.49 27.56 -22.19
N ASN A 45 32.16 27.17 -23.27
CA ASN A 45 33.61 27.00 -23.28
C ASN A 45 34.33 28.31 -22.93
N LYS A 46 33.86 29.44 -23.48
CA LYS A 46 34.36 30.77 -23.12
C LYS A 46 34.13 31.10 -21.64
N GLU A 47 32.94 30.82 -21.10
CA GLU A 47 32.64 31.02 -19.68
C GLU A 47 33.56 30.18 -18.76
N LEU A 48 33.96 28.98 -19.18
CA LEU A 48 34.89 28.12 -18.44
C LEU A 48 36.34 28.65 -18.47
N GLU A 49 36.79 29.15 -19.62
CA GLU A 49 38.11 29.78 -19.76
C GLU A 49 38.21 31.08 -18.92
N GLU A 50 37.12 31.83 -18.81
CA GLU A 50 37.06 33.08 -18.04
C GLU A 50 36.93 32.87 -16.52
N THR A 51 36.46 31.71 -16.06
CA THR A 51 36.18 31.43 -14.63
C THR A 51 37.35 30.87 -13.82
N ASP A 52 38.51 30.63 -14.43
CA ASP A 52 39.78 30.40 -13.69
C ASP A 52 40.24 31.67 -12.93
N GLY A 53 39.59 32.81 -13.20
CA GLY A 53 39.57 34.01 -12.37
C GLY A 53 38.25 34.11 -11.58
N GLN A 54 38.36 34.20 -10.26
CA GLN A 54 37.28 34.26 -9.27
C GLN A 54 36.19 35.32 -9.62
N ILE A 55 35.09 34.91 -10.25
CA ILE A 55 33.91 35.78 -10.44
C ILE A 55 32.83 35.38 -9.45
N SER A 56 32.71 36.17 -8.37
CA SER A 56 31.46 36.29 -7.62
C SER A 56 30.34 36.63 -8.60
N SER A 57 29.23 35.89 -8.60
CA SER A 57 28.04 36.23 -9.37
C SER A 57 27.57 37.63 -8.97
N LEU A 58 28.00 38.65 -9.71
CA LEU A 58 27.64 40.04 -9.48
C LEU A 58 26.15 40.20 -9.76
N GLY A 59 25.33 40.12 -8.71
CA GLY A 59 23.97 40.68 -8.69
C GLY A 59 22.87 39.88 -8.00
N TRP A 60 23.03 38.58 -7.73
CA TRP A 60 21.95 37.78 -7.11
C TRP A 60 22.47 36.87 -6.00
N ASP A 61 22.09 37.18 -4.75
CA ASP A 61 22.43 36.39 -3.59
C ASP A 61 21.29 35.42 -3.23
N MET A 62 21.63 34.13 -3.13
CA MET A 62 20.65 33.08 -2.84
C MET A 62 20.06 33.19 -1.43
N ASN A 63 20.84 33.65 -0.44
CA ASN A 63 20.34 33.74 0.94
C ASN A 63 19.36 34.91 1.07
N GLU A 64 19.71 36.07 0.53
CA GLU A 64 18.85 37.26 0.50
C GLU A 64 17.55 36.98 -0.26
N ALA A 65 17.63 36.38 -1.45
CA ALA A 65 16.45 36.00 -2.22
C ALA A 65 15.56 34.98 -1.49
N PHE A 66 16.16 34.03 -0.75
CA PHE A 66 15.40 33.07 0.04
C PHE A 66 14.75 33.71 1.26
N GLU A 67 15.42 34.62 1.96
CA GLU A 67 14.81 35.43 3.03
C GLU A 67 13.63 36.27 2.52
N HIS A 68 13.74 36.86 1.33
CA HIS A 68 12.61 37.55 0.69
C HIS A 68 11.44 36.61 0.41
N LEU A 69 11.69 35.41 -0.10
CA LEU A 69 10.65 34.39 -0.24
C LEU A 69 9.97 34.09 1.10
N GLN A 70 10.76 33.86 2.18
CA GLN A 70 10.21 33.59 3.50
C GLN A 70 9.30 34.71 4.00
N ASN A 71 9.73 35.97 3.84
CA ASN A 71 8.97 37.14 4.29
C ASN A 71 7.69 37.35 3.47
N ASN A 72 7.77 37.19 2.14
CA ASN A 72 6.63 37.33 1.25
C ASN A 72 5.57 36.27 1.52
N GLU A 73 6.00 35.01 1.65
CA GLU A 73 5.07 33.91 1.90
C GLU A 73 4.47 34.00 3.31
N ALA A 74 5.26 34.35 4.34
CA ALA A 74 4.75 34.56 5.69
C ALA A 74 3.70 35.67 5.73
N THR A 75 3.91 36.76 5.00
CA THR A 75 2.92 37.85 4.85
C THR A 75 1.64 37.35 4.19
N TRP A 76 1.76 36.54 3.14
CA TRP A 76 0.62 35.96 2.42
C TRP A 76 -0.22 35.03 3.31
N TRP A 77 0.42 34.19 4.13
CA TRP A 77 -0.28 33.32 5.09
C TRP A 77 -0.93 34.13 6.22
N LYS A 78 -0.24 35.15 6.73
CA LYS A 78 -0.76 36.02 7.80
C LYS A 78 -2.03 36.75 7.36
N ALA A 79 -2.14 37.15 6.10
CA ALA A 79 -3.35 37.75 5.53
C ALA A 79 -4.57 36.81 5.53
N ARG A 80 -4.37 35.50 5.81
CA ARG A 80 -5.43 34.47 5.94
C ARG A 80 -5.51 33.92 7.36
N ASP A 81 -5.07 34.70 8.35
CA ASP A 81 -5.02 34.34 9.76
C ASP A 81 -4.22 33.06 10.07
N VAL A 82 -3.28 32.69 9.21
CA VAL A 82 -2.42 31.51 9.40
C VAL A 82 -0.98 31.98 9.62
N THR A 83 -0.34 31.47 10.67
CA THR A 83 1.10 31.63 10.88
C THR A 83 1.76 30.28 10.67
N ARG A 84 2.54 30.14 9.59
CA ARG A 84 3.27 28.89 9.31
C ARG A 84 4.73 29.00 9.79
N PRO A 85 5.32 27.91 10.29
CA PRO A 85 6.73 27.87 10.64
C PRO A 85 7.62 28.20 9.44
N ARG A 86 8.72 28.94 9.67
CA ARG A 86 9.73 29.25 8.65
C ARG A 86 10.53 28.01 8.26
N GLU A 87 10.66 27.06 9.18
CA GLU A 87 11.34 25.78 9.04
C GLU A 87 10.67 24.86 8.01
N PHE A 88 9.42 25.15 7.63
CA PHE A 88 8.78 24.46 6.52
C PHE A 88 9.37 24.91 5.18
N LEU A 89 9.96 26.10 5.09
CA LEU A 89 10.65 26.54 3.87
C LEU A 89 12.05 25.93 3.82
N VAL A 90 12.39 25.41 2.66
CA VAL A 90 13.62 24.67 2.38
C VAL A 90 14.40 25.38 1.29
N ARG A 91 15.65 25.69 1.59
CA ARG A 91 16.54 26.42 0.70
C ARG A 91 17.15 25.49 -0.36
N PRO A 92 17.26 25.96 -1.63
CA PRO A 92 18.09 25.32 -2.65
C PRO A 92 19.49 24.95 -2.14
N SER A 93 20.04 23.85 -2.66
CA SER A 93 21.36 23.33 -2.28
C SER A 93 22.28 23.26 -3.50
N GLY A 94 23.57 23.55 -3.33
CA GLY A 94 24.55 23.59 -4.42
C GLY A 94 24.91 25.00 -4.86
N GLN A 95 25.85 25.10 -5.81
CA GLN A 95 26.38 26.37 -6.29
C GLN A 95 25.63 26.86 -7.54
N LEU A 96 25.54 28.17 -7.74
CA LEU A 96 24.87 28.74 -8.92
C LEU A 96 25.65 28.52 -10.23
N ASN A 97 26.97 28.27 -10.14
CA ASN A 97 27.83 27.94 -11.27
C ASN A 97 27.76 26.44 -11.66
N ALA A 98 26.97 25.62 -10.95
CA ALA A 98 26.78 24.22 -11.27
C ALA A 98 26.30 24.05 -12.72
N PRO A 99 26.90 23.15 -13.52
CA PRO A 99 26.52 22.93 -14.91
C PRO A 99 25.17 22.22 -15.08
N VAL A 100 24.74 21.48 -14.05
CA VAL A 100 23.51 20.70 -14.02
C VAL A 100 22.63 21.16 -12.86
N ALA A 101 21.35 21.34 -13.13
CA ALA A 101 20.32 21.64 -12.15
C ALA A 101 19.31 20.49 -12.03
N CYS A 102 18.90 20.16 -10.81
CA CYS A 102 17.84 19.21 -10.49
C CYS A 102 16.65 19.96 -9.86
N HIS A 103 15.53 19.94 -10.57
CA HIS A 103 14.32 20.65 -10.23
C HIS A 103 13.22 19.65 -9.85
N LEU A 104 12.86 19.61 -8.57
CA LEU A 104 11.80 18.76 -8.01
C LEU A 104 10.54 19.58 -7.72
N TYR A 105 9.44 18.93 -7.29
CA TYR A 105 8.18 19.63 -7.10
C TYR A 105 8.10 20.39 -5.78
N ASN A 106 8.24 19.68 -4.67
CA ASN A 106 8.24 20.26 -3.33
C ASN A 106 8.87 19.27 -2.35
N PRO A 107 9.56 19.74 -1.31
CA PRO A 107 10.05 18.88 -0.25
C PRO A 107 8.86 18.34 0.55
N THR A 108 9.01 17.15 1.15
CA THR A 108 7.97 16.53 1.98
C THR A 108 8.46 16.33 3.40
N PHE A 109 7.55 15.97 4.31
CA PHE A 109 7.89 15.55 5.68
C PHE A 109 8.41 14.10 5.76
N SER A 110 8.94 13.56 4.66
CA SER A 110 9.60 12.25 4.61
C SER A 110 11.10 12.39 4.81
N VAL A 111 11.48 12.88 5.98
CA VAL A 111 12.86 13.17 6.43
C VAL A 111 13.05 12.80 7.89
N ASP A 112 14.28 12.63 8.34
CA ASP A 112 14.63 12.40 9.74
C ASP A 112 14.38 13.64 10.59
N ASP A 113 14.75 14.81 10.08
CA ASP A 113 14.54 16.09 10.73
C ASP A 113 13.61 16.99 9.88
N PRO A 114 12.33 17.15 10.28
CA PRO A 114 11.41 18.01 9.56
C PRO A 114 11.76 19.50 9.63
N SER A 115 12.68 19.90 10.52
CA SER A 115 13.17 21.28 10.64
C SER A 115 14.37 21.57 9.74
N CYS A 116 14.95 20.55 9.08
CA CYS A 116 16.05 20.74 8.13
C CYS A 116 15.60 21.63 6.97
N GLN A 117 16.27 22.77 6.77
CA GLN A 117 15.94 23.77 5.75
C GLN A 117 16.83 23.68 4.49
N LYS A 118 17.39 22.52 4.18
CA LYS A 118 18.18 22.30 2.96
C LYS A 118 17.50 21.27 2.05
N THR A 119 17.48 21.54 0.74
CA THR A 119 16.91 20.61 -0.26
C THR A 119 17.70 19.31 -0.31
N GLU A 120 19.05 19.36 -0.23
CA GLU A 120 19.88 18.15 -0.19
C GLU A 120 19.91 17.51 1.21
N ASP A 121 18.76 17.00 1.63
CA ASP A 121 18.60 16.20 2.85
C ASP A 121 18.60 14.71 2.52
N LEU A 122 19.72 14.04 2.78
CA LEU A 122 19.90 12.60 2.47
C LEU A 122 19.03 11.66 3.31
N SER A 123 18.38 12.17 4.37
CA SER A 123 17.34 11.38 5.06
C SER A 123 16.06 11.28 4.23
N ASN A 124 15.87 12.19 3.26
CA ASN A 124 14.77 12.06 2.31
C ASN A 124 15.07 10.95 1.30
N PRO A 125 14.22 9.91 1.17
CA PRO A 125 14.45 8.83 0.22
C PRO A 125 14.64 9.29 -1.23
N SER A 126 13.92 10.32 -1.68
CA SER A 126 13.99 10.78 -3.07
C SER A 126 15.31 11.49 -3.33
N ILE A 127 15.75 12.33 -2.38
CA ILE A 127 17.02 13.05 -2.47
C ILE A 127 18.20 12.09 -2.34
N ALA A 128 18.13 11.11 -1.43
CA ALA A 128 19.12 10.04 -1.32
C ALA A 128 19.26 9.27 -2.64
N GLN A 129 18.14 9.02 -3.34
CA GLN A 129 18.15 8.34 -4.63
C GLN A 129 18.76 9.21 -5.74
N LEU A 130 18.46 10.52 -5.78
CA LEU A 130 19.14 11.48 -6.68
C LEU A 130 20.65 11.46 -6.47
N ASN A 131 21.07 11.58 -5.21
CA ASN A 131 22.47 11.61 -4.84
C ASN A 131 23.19 10.32 -5.27
N LYS A 132 22.59 9.16 -5.01
CA LYS A 132 23.11 7.85 -5.46
C LYS A 132 23.12 7.67 -6.98
N ALA A 133 22.19 8.30 -7.69
CA ALA A 133 22.18 8.34 -9.15
C ALA A 133 23.24 9.31 -9.72
N GLY A 134 24.06 9.94 -8.87
CA GLY A 134 25.13 10.86 -9.25
C GLY A 134 24.70 12.33 -9.31
N PHE A 135 23.45 12.67 -9.00
CA PHE A 135 22.96 14.04 -9.04
C PHE A 135 22.97 14.66 -7.64
N SER A 136 24.10 15.27 -7.28
CA SER A 136 24.38 15.77 -5.93
C SER A 136 25.21 17.05 -5.97
N THR A 137 25.23 17.80 -4.87
CA THR A 137 26.07 19.00 -4.79
C THR A 137 27.56 18.67 -4.85
N THR A 138 27.96 17.49 -4.37
CA THR A 138 29.34 16.98 -4.48
C THR A 138 29.73 16.63 -5.92
N ASN A 139 28.76 16.33 -6.78
CA ASN A 139 28.95 16.17 -8.22
C ASN A 139 28.53 17.43 -9.00
N ASN A 140 28.74 18.60 -8.39
CA ASN A 140 28.51 19.92 -8.95
C ASN A 140 27.10 20.10 -9.55
N CYS A 141 26.06 19.63 -8.84
CA CYS A 141 24.67 19.87 -9.21
C CYS A 141 24.02 20.93 -8.29
N LEU A 142 23.13 21.74 -8.85
CA LEU A 142 22.22 22.63 -8.10
C LEU A 142 20.87 21.93 -7.90
N LEU A 143 20.45 21.73 -6.66
CA LEU A 143 19.18 21.07 -6.31
C LEU A 143 18.19 22.10 -5.76
N PHE A 144 16.99 22.14 -6.32
CA PHE A 144 15.91 22.99 -5.84
C PHE A 144 14.53 22.40 -6.13
N ASP A 145 13.53 22.93 -5.43
CA ASP A 145 12.13 22.55 -5.58
C ASP A 145 11.33 23.71 -6.18
N HIS A 146 10.33 23.39 -6.99
CA HIS A 146 9.40 24.36 -7.58
C HIS A 146 8.63 25.13 -6.50
N LEU A 147 8.18 24.42 -5.48
CA LEU A 147 7.68 24.96 -4.23
C LEU A 147 8.73 24.67 -3.16
N ALA A 148 9.41 25.71 -2.71
CA ALA A 148 10.41 25.62 -1.64
C ALA A 148 9.80 25.32 -0.25
N ARG A 149 8.62 24.69 -0.15
CA ARG A 149 7.89 24.43 1.10
C ARG A 149 7.61 22.94 1.33
N ARG A 150 7.89 22.48 2.55
CA ARG A 150 7.49 21.18 3.07
C ARG A 150 5.98 21.10 3.19
N ASP A 151 5.40 20.26 2.36
CA ASP A 151 3.98 19.92 2.43
C ASP A 151 3.70 18.56 1.78
N ILE A 152 2.46 18.10 1.92
CA ILE A 152 1.98 16.95 1.16
C ILE A 152 1.76 17.41 -0.29
N SER A 153 2.54 16.86 -1.23
CA SER A 153 2.54 17.28 -2.65
C SER A 153 1.15 17.31 -3.29
N ARG A 154 0.29 16.36 -2.91
CA ARG A 154 -1.09 16.32 -3.37
C ARG A 154 -1.90 17.53 -2.89
N HIS A 155 -1.72 17.94 -1.62
CA HIS A 155 -2.41 19.11 -1.09
C HIS A 155 -1.92 20.39 -1.76
N CYS A 156 -0.61 20.51 -2.03
CA CYS A 156 -0.09 21.62 -2.82
C CYS A 156 -0.77 21.69 -4.19
N LYS A 157 -0.84 20.57 -4.91
CA LYS A 157 -1.46 20.52 -6.24
C LYS A 157 -2.95 20.89 -6.21
N ASP A 158 -3.69 20.33 -5.26
CA ASP A 158 -5.15 20.39 -5.24
C ASP A 158 -5.69 21.69 -4.60
N VAL A 159 -4.88 22.38 -3.79
CA VAL A 159 -5.36 23.46 -2.90
C VAL A 159 -4.63 24.78 -3.08
N TYR A 160 -3.35 24.78 -3.47
CA TYR A 160 -2.62 26.06 -3.56
C TYR A 160 -3.19 26.92 -4.70
N PRO A 161 -3.62 28.15 -4.41
CA PRO A 161 -4.05 29.09 -5.44
C PRO A 161 -2.86 29.63 -6.23
N GLU A 162 -3.10 30.15 -7.44
CA GLU A 162 -2.05 30.69 -8.31
C GLU A 162 -1.28 31.85 -7.67
N ASP A 163 -1.91 32.70 -6.85
CA ASP A 163 -1.22 33.81 -6.18
C ASP A 163 -0.18 33.34 -5.15
N LEU A 164 -0.40 32.18 -4.51
CA LEU A 164 0.61 31.53 -3.67
C LEU A 164 1.71 30.88 -4.51
N PHE A 165 1.35 30.19 -5.60
CA PHE A 165 2.35 29.65 -6.53
C PHE A 165 3.26 30.76 -7.07
N ASP A 166 2.70 31.91 -7.45
CA ASP A 166 3.44 33.04 -8.00
C ASP A 166 4.53 33.55 -7.04
N ILE A 167 4.31 33.49 -5.73
CA ILE A 167 5.34 33.86 -4.73
C ILE A 167 6.56 32.94 -4.85
N HIS A 168 6.34 31.63 -4.89
CA HIS A 168 7.42 30.65 -5.05
C HIS A 168 8.05 30.71 -6.44
N GLU A 169 7.23 30.84 -7.48
CA GLU A 169 7.69 30.90 -8.86
C GLU A 169 8.54 32.15 -9.14
N ARG A 170 8.22 33.31 -8.58
CA ARG A 170 9.10 34.50 -8.69
C ARG A 170 10.49 34.19 -8.14
N PHE A 171 10.59 33.53 -7.00
CA PHE A 171 11.86 33.11 -6.44
C PHE A 171 12.57 32.08 -7.34
N ILE A 172 11.87 31.04 -7.78
CA ILE A 172 12.45 29.97 -8.60
C ILE A 172 12.87 30.47 -9.99
N PHE A 173 12.10 31.35 -10.64
CA PHE A 173 12.49 31.91 -11.94
C PHE A 173 13.63 32.93 -11.80
N ALA A 174 13.74 33.66 -10.68
CA ALA A 174 14.93 34.45 -10.38
C ALA A 174 16.16 33.57 -10.17
N LEU A 175 16.02 32.47 -9.42
CA LEU A 175 17.08 31.46 -9.26
C LEU A 175 17.50 30.87 -10.61
N ARG A 176 16.54 30.49 -11.47
CA ARG A 176 16.80 29.97 -12.82
C ARG A 176 17.43 31.02 -13.73
N ALA A 177 17.18 32.31 -13.52
CA ALA A 177 17.85 33.37 -14.26
C ALA A 177 19.31 33.54 -13.80
N ALA A 178 19.58 33.36 -12.50
CA ALA A 178 20.91 33.49 -11.91
C ALA A 178 21.80 32.26 -12.10
N MET A 179 21.23 31.05 -12.19
CA MET A 179 22.01 29.82 -12.35
C MET A 179 22.68 29.72 -13.73
N LYS A 180 23.91 29.20 -13.74
CA LYS A 180 24.71 28.94 -14.96
C LYS A 180 24.46 27.56 -15.56
N ALA A 181 23.64 26.73 -14.92
CA ALA A 181 23.29 25.40 -15.39
C ALA A 181 22.76 25.46 -16.84
N LYS A 182 23.43 24.72 -17.73
CA LYS A 182 23.02 24.55 -19.12
C LYS A 182 22.10 23.36 -19.30
N VAL A 183 22.02 22.48 -18.29
CA VAL A 183 21.11 21.33 -18.25
C VAL A 183 20.25 21.41 -17.01
N GLU A 184 18.92 21.37 -17.17
CA GLU A 184 17.95 21.32 -16.08
C GLU A 184 17.12 20.04 -16.17
N ILE A 185 17.22 19.19 -15.14
CA ILE A 185 16.50 17.92 -15.03
C ILE A 185 15.28 18.16 -14.15
N CYS A 186 14.10 18.03 -14.75
CA CYS A 186 12.82 18.21 -14.08
C CYS A 186 12.24 16.86 -13.66
N TRP A 187 12.16 16.62 -12.36
CA TRP A 187 11.79 15.33 -11.77
C TRP A 187 10.29 15.26 -11.46
N GLY A 188 9.53 14.56 -12.30
CA GLY A 188 8.13 14.23 -12.06
C GLY A 188 7.11 15.08 -12.82
N ALA A 189 5.87 14.58 -12.84
CA ALA A 189 4.80 15.12 -13.67
C ALA A 189 4.35 16.53 -13.26
N ASN A 190 4.32 16.85 -11.96
CA ASN A 190 3.85 18.15 -11.49
C ASN A 190 4.81 19.29 -11.88
N VAL A 191 6.13 19.07 -11.80
CA VAL A 191 7.12 20.06 -12.29
C VAL A 191 6.99 20.22 -13.80
N ARG A 192 6.87 19.11 -14.54
CA ARG A 192 6.67 19.13 -16.00
C ARG A 192 5.47 19.99 -16.39
N GLU A 193 4.34 19.77 -15.74
CA GLU A 193 3.09 20.52 -15.98
C GLU A 193 3.30 22.03 -15.75
N ARG A 194 3.91 22.43 -14.62
CA ARG A 194 4.18 23.85 -14.33
C ARG A 194 5.20 24.47 -15.30
N MET A 195 6.27 23.76 -15.62
CA MET A 195 7.31 24.25 -16.53
C MET A 195 6.77 24.46 -17.94
N LEU A 196 5.98 23.53 -18.47
CA LEU A 196 5.33 23.69 -19.78
C LEU A 196 4.25 24.78 -19.78
N LYS A 197 3.62 25.06 -18.63
CA LYS A 197 2.67 26.17 -18.47
C LYS A 197 3.36 27.53 -18.47
N LYS A 198 4.55 27.64 -17.87
CA LYS A 198 5.21 28.92 -17.57
C LYS A 198 6.34 29.28 -18.54
N LEU A 199 6.80 28.35 -19.37
CA LEU A 199 7.91 28.56 -20.31
C LEU A 199 7.54 28.14 -21.72
N ASP A 200 8.02 28.90 -22.70
CA ASP A 200 7.96 28.52 -24.13
C ASP A 200 9.14 27.57 -24.43
N LEU A 201 8.91 26.27 -24.26
CA LEU A 201 9.91 25.23 -24.48
C LEU A 201 9.72 24.57 -25.84
N GLN A 202 10.80 24.54 -26.63
CA GLN A 202 10.78 23.94 -27.96
C GLN A 202 11.21 22.47 -27.90
N PRO A 203 10.33 21.51 -28.26
CA PRO A 203 10.70 20.09 -28.23
C PRO A 203 11.69 19.75 -29.35
N PHE A 204 12.70 18.95 -29.01
CA PHE A 204 13.74 18.49 -29.92
C PHE A 204 13.91 16.98 -29.73
N ARG A 205 13.43 16.20 -30.72
CA ARG A 205 13.49 14.74 -30.67
C ARG A 205 14.89 14.26 -31.01
N LEU A 206 15.42 13.35 -30.21
CA LEU A 206 16.73 12.75 -30.42
C LEU A 206 16.63 11.45 -31.22
N TRP A 207 17.77 11.04 -31.79
CA TRP A 207 17.90 9.86 -32.65
C TRP A 207 19.15 9.06 -32.30
N GLY A 208 19.36 7.93 -32.98
CA GLY A 208 20.46 7.01 -32.70
C GLY A 208 20.34 6.40 -31.30
N ASP A 209 21.43 6.43 -30.54
CA ASP A 209 21.51 5.86 -29.18
C ASP A 209 20.58 6.54 -28.16
N PHE A 210 19.98 7.69 -28.52
CA PHE A 210 19.01 8.43 -27.71
C PHE A 210 17.62 8.48 -28.36
N ALA A 211 17.35 7.61 -29.34
CA ALA A 211 16.04 7.53 -30.00
C ALA A 211 14.91 7.30 -28.98
N GLY A 212 13.82 8.06 -29.15
CA GLY A 212 12.66 8.04 -28.24
C GLY A 212 12.73 9.07 -27.11
N LEU A 213 13.86 9.74 -26.91
CA LEU A 213 13.98 10.87 -25.98
C LEU A 213 13.59 12.20 -26.64
N VAL A 214 13.00 13.08 -25.83
CA VAL A 214 12.69 14.45 -26.22
C VAL A 214 13.44 15.40 -25.30
N LEU A 215 14.36 16.16 -25.88
CA LEU A 215 15.07 17.25 -25.24
C LEU A 215 14.25 18.53 -25.42
N TYR A 216 14.00 19.30 -24.37
CA TYR A 216 13.30 20.57 -24.48
C TYR A 216 14.32 21.71 -24.47
N LEU A 217 14.20 22.60 -25.45
CA LEU A 217 15.11 23.73 -25.63
C LEU A 217 14.45 24.99 -25.06
N GLU A 218 15.08 25.60 -24.05
CA GLU A 218 14.71 26.94 -23.60
C GLU A 218 15.54 27.96 -24.37
N LEU A 219 14.89 28.72 -25.23
CA LEU A 219 15.53 29.80 -25.97
C LEU A 219 15.56 31.09 -25.15
N THR A 220 16.44 32.01 -25.52
CA THR A 220 16.36 33.39 -25.02
C THR A 220 15.04 34.05 -25.47
N PRO A 221 14.56 35.11 -24.77
CA PRO A 221 13.28 35.74 -25.10
C PRO A 221 13.16 36.22 -26.56
N ASP A 222 14.27 36.62 -27.17
CA ASP A 222 14.39 37.03 -28.57
C ASP A 222 14.54 35.84 -29.55
N LYS A 223 14.63 34.61 -29.03
CA LYS A 223 14.75 33.34 -29.77
C LYS A 223 15.99 33.25 -30.66
N THR A 224 17.02 34.06 -30.39
CA THR A 224 18.26 34.12 -31.17
C THR A 224 19.33 33.16 -30.66
N SER A 225 19.23 32.71 -29.41
CA SER A 225 20.20 31.80 -28.80
C SER A 225 19.51 30.78 -27.89
N LEU A 226 20.18 29.65 -27.70
CA LEU A 226 19.75 28.63 -26.75
C LEU A 226 20.27 28.97 -25.36
N LYS A 227 19.40 28.95 -24.35
CA LYS A 227 19.76 29.25 -22.96
C LYS A 227 20.14 27.98 -22.20
N ARG A 228 19.34 26.92 -22.34
CA ARG A 228 19.55 25.64 -21.65
C ARG A 228 18.73 24.50 -22.27
N PHE A 229 19.19 23.29 -21.97
CA PHE A 229 18.48 22.05 -22.18
C PHE A 229 17.62 21.71 -20.96
N ILE A 230 16.40 21.27 -21.20
CA ILE A 230 15.47 20.78 -20.18
C ILE A 230 15.10 19.33 -20.47
N ILE A 231 15.27 18.47 -19.48
CA ILE A 231 14.99 17.04 -19.58
C ILE A 231 13.94 16.68 -18.52
N PHE A 232 12.80 16.14 -18.96
CA PHE A 232 11.77 15.64 -18.06
C PHE A 232 11.99 14.17 -17.77
N VAL A 233 12.09 13.82 -16.49
CA VAL A 233 12.29 12.44 -16.05
C VAL A 233 11.23 12.06 -15.02
N ALA A 234 11.07 10.76 -14.77
CA ALA A 234 10.16 10.31 -13.73
C ALA A 234 10.68 10.68 -12.33
N HIS A 235 9.76 10.98 -11.41
CA HIS A 235 10.11 11.28 -10.03
C HIS A 235 10.75 10.04 -9.35
N PRO A 236 11.78 10.21 -8.49
CA PRO A 236 12.50 9.09 -7.87
C PRO A 236 11.57 8.14 -7.10
N GLN A 237 10.58 8.70 -6.40
CA GLN A 237 9.56 7.93 -5.67
C GLN A 237 8.85 6.87 -6.54
N ARG A 238 8.76 7.05 -7.87
CA ARG A 238 8.20 6.03 -8.78
C ARG A 238 8.95 4.69 -8.67
N PHE A 239 10.24 4.74 -8.41
CA PHE A 239 11.14 3.58 -8.33
C PHE A 239 11.23 2.99 -6.92
N MET A 240 10.58 3.60 -5.91
CA MET A 240 10.57 3.09 -4.53
C MET A 240 9.52 2.01 -4.27
N TYR A 241 8.53 1.87 -5.16
CA TYR A 241 7.41 0.96 -4.97
C TYR A 241 7.69 -0.48 -5.41
N VAL A 242 8.82 -0.74 -6.07
CA VAL A 242 9.19 -2.06 -6.59
C VAL A 242 10.26 -2.69 -5.71
N LYS A 243 9.89 -3.68 -4.90
CA LYS A 243 10.78 -4.31 -3.92
C LYS A 243 11.41 -5.61 -4.44
N GLY A 244 12.68 -5.83 -4.10
CA GLY A 244 13.40 -7.09 -4.32
C GLY A 244 14.01 -7.26 -5.71
N ASP A 245 14.65 -8.41 -5.91
CA ASP A 245 15.42 -8.76 -7.13
C ASP A 245 14.83 -9.93 -7.91
N GLY A 246 13.57 -10.27 -7.64
CA GLY A 246 12.85 -11.23 -8.47
C GLY A 246 12.73 -10.73 -9.91
N GLU A 247 12.59 -11.67 -10.83
CA GLU A 247 12.48 -11.45 -12.28
C GLU A 247 11.49 -10.32 -12.65
N LYS A 248 10.35 -10.23 -11.96
CA LYS A 248 9.35 -9.15 -12.17
C LYS A 248 9.85 -7.77 -11.78
N SER A 249 10.62 -7.67 -10.70
CA SER A 249 11.22 -6.41 -10.27
C SER A 249 12.32 -5.99 -11.24
N GLN A 250 13.09 -6.96 -11.75
CA GLN A 250 14.09 -6.72 -12.80
C GLN A 250 13.43 -6.28 -14.12
N ASP A 251 12.34 -6.91 -14.55
CA ASP A 251 11.60 -6.54 -15.77
C ASP A 251 10.98 -5.15 -15.67
N TRP A 252 10.41 -4.80 -14.51
CA TRP A 252 9.91 -3.45 -14.29
C TRP A 252 11.05 -2.42 -14.33
N ARG A 253 12.19 -2.72 -13.69
CA ARG A 253 13.38 -1.85 -13.74
C ARG A 253 13.94 -1.74 -15.16
N ARG A 254 13.95 -2.81 -15.96
CA ARG A 254 14.30 -2.73 -17.39
C ARG A 254 13.33 -1.83 -18.15
N ARG A 255 12.02 -2.01 -17.98
CA ARG A 255 11.00 -1.25 -18.72
C ARG A 255 10.97 0.24 -18.39
N PHE A 256 11.15 0.61 -17.13
CA PHE A 256 11.01 2.00 -16.68
C PHE A 256 12.33 2.66 -16.28
N GLY A 257 13.28 1.87 -15.78
CA GLY A 257 14.63 2.32 -15.44
C GLY A 257 15.50 2.52 -16.65
N SER A 258 15.42 1.67 -17.69
CA SER A 258 16.26 1.86 -18.89
C SER A 258 16.01 3.20 -19.60
N PRO A 259 14.76 3.62 -19.92
CA PRO A 259 14.52 4.95 -20.49
C PRO A 259 14.90 6.09 -19.55
N GLN A 260 14.75 5.89 -18.23
CA GLN A 260 15.14 6.87 -17.21
C GLN A 260 16.66 7.06 -17.21
N ASP A 261 17.42 5.96 -17.13
CA ASP A 261 18.88 5.97 -17.13
C ASP A 261 19.45 6.53 -18.43
N GLN A 262 18.81 6.24 -19.57
CA GLN A 262 19.20 6.81 -20.86
C GLN A 262 19.04 8.35 -20.88
N ALA A 263 17.94 8.87 -20.34
CA ALA A 263 17.72 10.31 -20.22
C ALA A 263 18.70 10.98 -19.24
N LEU A 264 19.02 10.31 -18.13
CA LEU A 264 19.98 10.80 -17.14
C LEU A 264 21.42 10.73 -17.65
N ALA A 265 21.78 9.69 -18.40
CA ALA A 265 23.08 9.58 -19.06
C ALA A 265 23.27 10.71 -20.08
N LEU A 266 22.24 11.00 -20.89
CA LEU A 266 22.24 12.17 -21.76
C LEU A 266 22.44 13.47 -20.97
N ALA A 267 21.68 13.67 -19.89
CA ALA A 267 21.79 14.86 -19.06
C ALA A 267 23.19 15.03 -18.47
N ALA A 268 23.79 13.93 -18.01
CA ALA A 268 25.14 13.88 -17.47
C ALA A 268 26.19 14.22 -18.54
N SER A 269 26.09 13.64 -19.74
CA SER A 269 26.99 13.94 -20.86
C SER A 269 26.87 15.39 -21.36
N LEU A 270 25.66 15.93 -21.45
CA LEU A 270 25.45 17.36 -21.76
C LEU A 270 26.02 18.26 -20.65
N GLY A 271 25.92 17.81 -19.40
CA GLY A 271 26.38 18.51 -18.20
C GLY A 271 27.89 18.43 -17.94
N GLY A 272 28.58 17.48 -18.58
CA GLY A 272 29.99 17.15 -18.29
C GLY A 272 30.18 16.58 -16.88
N ILE A 273 29.21 15.81 -16.36
CA ILE A 273 29.30 15.15 -15.05
C ILE A 273 29.30 13.63 -15.18
N GLY A 274 29.95 12.94 -14.24
CA GLY A 274 29.95 11.48 -14.18
C GLY A 274 28.78 10.94 -13.36
N ILE A 275 28.06 9.93 -13.87
CA ILE A 275 27.01 9.23 -13.11
C ILE A 275 27.22 7.72 -13.16
N PRO A 276 26.71 6.95 -12.16
CA PRO A 276 26.71 5.50 -12.22
C PRO A 276 25.88 5.01 -13.42
N PRO A 277 26.40 4.07 -14.24
CA PRO A 277 25.66 3.57 -15.39
C PRO A 277 24.46 2.73 -14.93
N LYS A 278 23.34 2.90 -15.63
CA LYS A 278 22.13 2.05 -15.49
C LYS A 278 21.63 1.92 -14.03
N PHE A 279 21.67 3.01 -13.28
CA PHE A 279 21.33 3.02 -11.86
C PHE A 279 19.89 2.55 -11.59
N TYR A 280 18.90 3.08 -12.30
CA TYR A 280 17.49 2.73 -12.11
C TYR A 280 17.13 1.36 -12.72
N GLU A 281 17.86 0.90 -13.72
CA GLU A 281 17.72 -0.41 -14.33
C GLU A 281 18.32 -1.53 -13.45
N LEU A 282 19.51 -1.30 -12.88
CA LEU A 282 20.31 -2.34 -12.24
C LEU A 282 20.37 -2.28 -10.71
N ASP A 283 20.22 -1.13 -10.05
CA ASP A 283 20.41 -1.07 -8.59
C ASP A 283 19.24 -1.74 -7.86
N PRO A 284 19.48 -2.81 -7.07
CA PRO A 284 18.43 -3.49 -6.32
C PRO A 284 17.93 -2.69 -5.10
N ARG A 285 18.65 -1.63 -4.71
CA ARG A 285 18.44 -0.85 -3.48
C ARG A 285 17.67 0.46 -3.71
N LEU A 286 17.03 0.63 -4.88
CA LEU A 286 16.12 1.75 -5.15
C LEU A 286 15.02 1.93 -4.07
N PRO A 287 14.48 0.85 -3.44
CA PRO A 287 13.51 0.97 -2.36
C PRO A 287 14.17 1.33 -1.03
N GLN A 288 14.54 2.58 -0.84
CA GLN A 288 15.00 3.06 0.46
C GLN A 288 13.80 3.54 1.28
N ASN A 289 13.25 2.66 2.12
CA ASN A 289 12.24 3.12 3.08
C ASN A 289 12.94 3.94 4.16
N LEU A 290 12.38 5.10 4.48
CA LEU A 290 12.81 5.89 5.63
C LEU A 290 12.50 5.11 6.92
N CYS A 291 13.55 4.64 7.59
CA CYS A 291 13.45 3.92 8.86
C CYS A 291 13.85 4.87 9.98
N VAL A 292 12.87 5.38 10.72
CA VAL A 292 13.07 6.34 11.81
C VAL A 292 12.53 5.81 13.13
N THR A 293 13.09 6.30 14.23
CA THR A 293 12.59 5.99 15.57
C THR A 293 11.13 6.44 15.74
N ARG A 294 10.41 5.85 16.71
CA ARG A 294 9.04 6.28 17.04
C ARG A 294 8.97 7.76 17.41
N LYS A 295 9.98 8.28 18.11
CA LYS A 295 10.08 9.70 18.49
C LYS A 295 10.10 10.59 17.25
N VAL A 296 11.00 10.29 16.30
CA VAL A 296 11.09 11.03 15.03
C VAL A 296 9.80 10.90 14.22
N SER A 297 9.20 9.72 14.16
CA SER A 297 7.90 9.54 13.51
C SER A 297 6.79 10.39 14.13
N ALA A 298 6.73 10.49 15.46
CA ALA A 298 5.75 11.31 16.15
C ALA A 298 5.95 12.80 15.81
N THR A 299 7.20 13.28 15.84
CA THR A 299 7.55 14.65 15.44
C THR A 299 7.12 14.92 13.99
N ARG A 300 7.44 14.04 13.04
CA ARG A 300 7.02 14.20 11.64
C ARG A 300 5.50 14.26 11.49
N ASN A 301 4.77 13.39 12.19
CA ASN A 301 3.30 13.39 12.15
C ASN A 301 2.70 14.65 12.76
N GLN A 302 3.33 15.20 13.81
CA GLN A 302 2.94 16.49 14.38
C GLN A 302 3.12 17.63 13.35
N TRP A 303 4.26 17.70 12.67
CA TRP A 303 4.52 18.72 11.65
C TRP A 303 3.57 18.60 10.45
N LYS A 304 3.33 17.36 9.98
CA LYS A 304 2.30 17.07 8.97
C LYS A 304 0.91 17.53 9.42
N GLY A 305 0.53 17.20 10.66
CA GLY A 305 -0.76 17.61 11.23
C GLY A 305 -0.92 19.13 11.32
N GLN A 306 0.15 19.84 11.72
CA GLN A 306 0.19 21.30 11.73
C GLN A 306 0.04 21.88 10.31
N ALA A 307 0.74 21.32 9.33
CA ALA A 307 0.63 21.75 7.94
C ALA A 307 -0.81 21.61 7.39
N VAL A 308 -1.43 20.45 7.64
CA VAL A 308 -2.84 20.20 7.27
C VAL A 308 -3.79 21.16 7.99
N ALA A 309 -3.60 21.39 9.29
CA ALA A 309 -4.43 22.33 10.06
C ALA A 309 -4.31 23.78 9.54
N HIS A 310 -3.10 24.21 9.17
CA HIS A 310 -2.87 25.51 8.54
C HIS A 310 -3.59 25.64 7.19
N LEU A 311 -3.59 24.59 6.37
CA LEU A 311 -4.33 24.56 5.12
C LEU A 311 -5.84 24.58 5.33
N GLN A 312 -6.37 23.81 6.28
CA GLN A 312 -7.80 23.83 6.63
C GLN A 312 -8.24 25.22 7.12
N LYS A 313 -7.39 25.90 7.89
CA LYS A 313 -7.69 27.25 8.38
C LYS A 313 -7.73 28.26 7.23
N ALA A 314 -6.76 28.22 6.32
CA ALA A 314 -6.74 29.14 5.18
C ALA A 314 -7.81 28.81 4.13
N PHE A 315 -8.20 27.53 4.00
CA PHE A 315 -9.14 27.02 3.00
C PHE A 315 -10.17 26.07 3.63
N PRO A 316 -11.18 26.59 4.36
CA PRO A 316 -12.15 25.77 5.09
C PRO A 316 -12.99 24.80 4.22
N GLY A 317 -13.08 25.05 2.91
CA GLY A 317 -13.78 24.19 1.95
C GLY A 317 -12.92 23.12 1.28
N ALA A 318 -11.61 23.07 1.54
CA ALA A 318 -10.71 22.13 0.89
C ALA A 318 -10.85 20.71 1.48
N ILE A 319 -11.09 19.71 0.61
CA ILE A 319 -11.13 18.30 1.01
C ILE A 319 -9.68 17.77 1.11
N LEU A 320 -9.08 17.88 2.29
CA LEU A 320 -7.74 17.36 2.54
C LEU A 320 -7.80 15.89 2.95
N SER A 321 -7.11 15.04 2.19
CA SER A 321 -6.90 13.64 2.61
C SER A 321 -5.83 13.57 3.69
N ILE A 322 -6.13 12.92 4.82
CA ILE A 322 -5.12 12.58 5.83
C ILE A 322 -4.39 11.34 5.32
N GLU A 323 -3.20 11.52 4.74
CA GLU A 323 -2.32 10.39 4.41
C GLU A 323 -1.77 9.80 5.71
N THR A 324 -2.26 8.61 6.09
CA THR A 324 -1.61 7.80 7.12
C THR A 324 -0.26 7.34 6.58
N SER A 325 0.81 7.74 7.26
CA SER A 325 2.19 7.34 7.00
C SER A 325 2.31 5.87 6.59
N HIS A 326 3.10 5.59 5.55
CA HIS A 326 3.55 4.24 5.22
C HIS A 326 4.11 3.54 6.47
N ARG A 327 3.78 2.25 6.64
CA ARG A 327 4.14 1.39 7.78
C ARG A 327 5.63 1.49 8.13
N ILE A 328 5.91 1.84 9.38
CA ILE A 328 7.25 1.88 9.98
C ILE A 328 7.55 0.51 10.57
N ARG A 329 8.67 -0.11 10.18
CA ARG A 329 9.26 -1.25 10.92
C ARG A 329 10.17 -0.71 12.03
N ALA A 330 10.20 -1.42 13.16
CA ALA A 330 11.12 -1.12 14.25
C ALA A 330 12.59 -1.28 13.80
N THR A 331 13.48 -0.52 14.44
CA THR A 331 14.92 -0.41 14.16
C THR A 331 15.68 -1.68 14.52
N LYS A 332 16.72 -1.98 13.72
CA LYS A 332 17.56 -3.19 13.75
C LYS A 332 18.54 -3.27 14.94
N GLU A 333 18.61 -2.22 15.77
CA GLU A 333 19.64 -2.08 16.81
C GLU A 333 19.29 -2.78 18.14
N GLU A 334 18.05 -3.23 18.33
CA GLU A 334 17.67 -4.08 19.47
C GLU A 334 18.04 -5.56 19.26
N SER A 335 18.48 -5.98 18.06
CA SER A 335 18.80 -7.39 17.77
C SER A 335 20.22 -7.83 18.13
N LEU A 336 21.15 -6.89 18.34
CA LEU A 336 22.57 -7.24 18.55
C LEU A 336 22.86 -7.86 19.93
N CYS A 337 21.99 -7.67 20.92
CA CYS A 337 22.16 -8.33 22.23
C CYS A 337 21.61 -9.78 22.23
N VAL A 338 20.70 -10.09 21.30
CA VAL A 338 20.03 -11.41 21.18
C VAL A 338 20.86 -12.40 20.37
N GLU A 339 21.63 -11.93 19.37
CA GLU A 339 22.50 -12.80 18.55
C GLU A 339 23.60 -13.49 19.37
N ASN A 340 24.14 -12.84 20.40
CA ASN A 340 25.14 -13.44 21.29
C ASN A 340 24.57 -14.55 22.19
N ILE A 341 23.25 -14.57 22.44
CA ILE A 341 22.57 -15.66 23.16
C ILE A 341 22.10 -16.74 22.18
N LEU A 342 21.70 -16.37 20.96
CA LEU A 342 21.32 -17.30 19.90
C LEU A 342 22.50 -18.17 19.40
N GLY A 343 23.73 -17.65 19.45
CA GLY A 343 24.94 -18.42 19.17
C GLY A 343 25.13 -19.63 20.12
N LEU A 344 24.61 -19.55 21.35
CA LEU A 344 24.63 -20.67 22.32
C LEU A 344 23.47 -21.67 22.08
N LEU A 345 22.34 -21.22 21.51
CA LEU A 345 21.16 -22.05 21.24
C LEU A 345 21.23 -22.79 19.88
N ALA A 346 22.05 -22.33 18.94
CA ALA A 346 22.25 -22.97 17.63
C ALA A 346 22.96 -24.34 17.71
N GLN A 347 23.43 -24.77 18.89
CA GLN A 347 24.05 -26.07 19.10
C GLN A 347 23.05 -27.21 19.39
N LEU A 348 21.75 -26.92 19.53
CA LEU A 348 20.72 -27.93 19.72
C LEU A 348 19.78 -27.91 18.50
N LYS A 349 19.94 -28.89 17.60
CA LYS A 349 19.00 -29.10 16.48
C LYS A 349 17.73 -29.77 17.01
N PRO A 350 16.53 -29.19 16.85
CA PRO A 350 15.28 -29.90 17.05
C PRO A 350 14.98 -30.77 15.81
N GLY A 351 14.67 -32.05 16.04
CA GLY A 351 14.20 -32.96 15.02
C GLY A 351 12.82 -32.57 14.50
N GLN A 352 12.60 -32.74 13.20
CA GLN A 352 11.28 -32.61 12.57
C GLN A 352 10.31 -33.63 13.18
N VAL A 353 9.22 -33.16 13.79
CA VAL A 353 8.06 -33.99 14.08
C VAL A 353 6.98 -33.68 13.05
N SER A 354 6.50 -34.76 12.43
CA SER A 354 5.48 -34.85 11.41
C SER A 354 4.13 -34.22 11.83
N GLU A 355 3.67 -33.21 11.09
CA GLU A 355 2.28 -32.76 11.08
C GLU A 355 1.47 -33.64 10.13
N THR A 356 0.89 -34.72 10.64
CA THR A 356 -0.22 -35.40 9.96
C THR A 356 -1.32 -35.71 10.95
N ALA A 357 -2.18 -34.71 11.21
CA ALA A 357 -3.60 -34.90 11.48
C ALA A 357 -4.32 -33.53 11.56
N ASN A 358 -5.32 -33.34 10.69
CA ASN A 358 -6.33 -32.25 10.66
C ASN A 358 -6.06 -31.01 9.78
N MET A 359 -5.72 -31.21 8.51
CA MET A 359 -5.62 -30.14 7.49
C MET A 359 -6.52 -30.41 6.26
N THR A 360 -7.78 -30.79 6.46
CA THR A 360 -8.72 -31.00 5.35
C THR A 360 -9.43 -29.73 4.87
N SER A 361 -9.34 -28.58 5.55
CA SER A 361 -10.10 -27.36 5.16
C SER A 361 -9.34 -26.28 4.38
N ASN A 362 -8.00 -26.32 4.33
CA ASN A 362 -7.20 -25.24 3.71
C ASN A 362 -7.06 -25.40 2.17
N ILE A 363 -7.26 -26.62 1.66
CA ILE A 363 -7.09 -26.93 0.24
C ILE A 363 -8.27 -26.33 -0.57
N ASP A 364 -9.49 -26.46 -0.07
CA ASP A 364 -10.71 -26.00 -0.75
C ASP A 364 -10.79 -24.47 -0.87
N ASP A 365 -10.47 -23.71 0.20
CA ASP A 365 -10.50 -22.24 0.15
C ASP A 365 -9.48 -21.66 -0.84
N THR A 366 -8.30 -22.26 -0.91
CA THR A 366 -7.26 -21.82 -1.86
C THR A 366 -7.72 -22.02 -3.31
N ILE A 367 -8.39 -23.13 -3.60
CA ILE A 367 -8.97 -23.42 -4.93
C ILE A 367 -10.06 -22.39 -5.25
N LEU A 368 -10.99 -22.12 -4.33
CA LEU A 368 -12.06 -21.15 -4.53
C LEU A 368 -11.55 -19.71 -4.72
N ARG A 369 -10.48 -19.33 -3.99
CA ARG A 369 -9.83 -18.02 -4.16
C ARG A 369 -9.19 -17.88 -5.54
N ASN A 370 -8.53 -18.92 -6.03
CA ASN A 370 -7.97 -18.95 -7.38
C ASN A 370 -9.08 -18.89 -8.44
N ALA A 371 -10.16 -19.66 -8.27
CA ALA A 371 -11.31 -19.66 -9.16
C ALA A 371 -11.98 -18.27 -9.23
N ARG A 372 -12.11 -17.58 -8.08
CA ARG A 372 -12.59 -16.19 -8.04
C ARG A 372 -11.72 -15.27 -8.87
N ILE A 373 -10.40 -15.37 -8.76
CA ILE A 373 -9.53 -14.45 -9.51
C ILE A 373 -9.61 -14.74 -11.01
N HIS A 374 -9.69 -16.01 -11.39
CA HIS A 374 -9.92 -16.38 -12.78
C HIS A 374 -11.23 -15.79 -13.31
N LYS A 375 -12.35 -15.91 -12.56
CA LYS A 375 -13.64 -15.28 -12.91
C LYS A 375 -13.53 -13.77 -13.11
N ILE A 376 -12.76 -13.06 -12.27
CA ILE A 376 -12.54 -11.61 -12.42
C ILE A 376 -11.69 -11.30 -13.67
N ALA A 377 -10.68 -12.12 -13.97
CA ALA A 377 -9.87 -11.97 -15.19
C ALA A 377 -10.71 -12.14 -16.45
N THR A 378 -11.50 -13.22 -16.50
CA THR A 378 -12.44 -13.52 -17.59
C THR A 378 -13.44 -12.38 -17.76
N TYR A 379 -14.08 -11.92 -16.68
CA TYR A 379 -15.02 -10.79 -16.72
C TYR A 379 -14.47 -9.57 -17.47
N TRP A 380 -13.24 -9.14 -17.13
CA TRP A 380 -12.66 -7.96 -17.77
C TRP A 380 -12.21 -8.21 -19.21
N HIS A 381 -11.74 -9.42 -19.52
CA HIS A 381 -11.40 -9.80 -20.88
C HIS A 381 -12.65 -9.75 -21.78
N ASP A 382 -13.71 -10.42 -21.35
CA ASP A 382 -14.99 -10.50 -22.06
C ASP A 382 -15.61 -9.10 -22.20
N LEU A 383 -15.55 -8.25 -21.17
CA LEU A 383 -16.02 -6.87 -21.25
C LEU A 383 -15.25 -6.06 -22.29
N VAL A 384 -13.91 -6.22 -22.38
CA VAL A 384 -13.09 -5.51 -23.37
C VAL A 384 -13.40 -5.99 -24.79
N GLU A 385 -13.52 -7.30 -24.98
CA GLU A 385 -13.88 -7.90 -26.28
C GLU A 385 -15.26 -7.41 -26.74
N LEU A 386 -16.24 -7.47 -25.84
CA LEU A 386 -17.60 -6.99 -26.06
C LEU A 386 -17.63 -5.51 -26.45
N LEU A 387 -16.93 -4.64 -25.71
CA LEU A 387 -16.89 -3.20 -26.02
C LEU A 387 -16.16 -2.89 -27.34
N SER A 388 -15.13 -3.66 -27.69
CA SER A 388 -14.39 -3.50 -28.94
C SER A 388 -15.25 -3.82 -30.17
N ALA A 389 -16.24 -4.71 -30.02
CA ALA A 389 -17.21 -5.01 -31.07
C ALA A 389 -18.20 -3.86 -31.33
N PHE A 390 -18.46 -2.99 -30.34
CA PHE A 390 -19.42 -1.88 -30.47
C PHE A 390 -18.78 -0.55 -30.87
N SER A 391 -17.47 -0.35 -30.67
CA SER A 391 -16.76 0.86 -31.12
C SER A 391 -15.31 0.56 -31.48
N PRO A 392 -14.96 0.46 -32.78
CA PRO A 392 -13.62 0.11 -33.24
C PRO A 392 -12.56 1.20 -32.99
N HIS A 393 -12.94 2.36 -32.46
CA HIS A 393 -12.04 3.46 -32.09
C HIS A 393 -11.59 3.43 -30.63
N ILE A 394 -12.11 2.51 -29.80
CA ILE A 394 -11.64 2.35 -28.42
C ILE A 394 -10.25 1.71 -28.42
N THR A 395 -9.20 2.53 -28.28
CA THR A 395 -7.85 2.02 -27.99
C THR A 395 -7.77 1.60 -26.51
N THR A 396 -8.09 0.35 -26.18
CA THR A 396 -7.87 -0.18 -24.83
C THR A 396 -6.37 -0.45 -24.62
N THR A 397 -5.73 0.26 -23.69
CA THR A 397 -4.36 -0.06 -23.28
C THR A 397 -4.40 -1.24 -22.30
N THR A 398 -4.12 -2.45 -22.80
CA THR A 398 -4.12 -3.69 -22.02
C THR A 398 -2.93 -3.72 -21.06
N HIS A 399 -3.16 -3.59 -19.75
CA HIS A 399 -2.15 -3.82 -18.72
C HIS A 399 -2.36 -5.20 -18.07
N HIS A 400 -1.72 -6.25 -18.62
CA HIS A 400 -1.64 -7.53 -17.93
C HIS A 400 -0.75 -7.42 -16.69
N THR A 401 -1.36 -7.43 -15.52
CA THR A 401 -0.63 -7.51 -14.24
C THR A 401 -0.37 -8.99 -13.93
N LYS A 402 0.77 -9.55 -14.37
CA LYS A 402 1.13 -10.95 -14.05
C LYS A 402 1.59 -11.08 -12.58
N ALA A 403 0.71 -11.61 -11.73
CA ALA A 403 1.03 -12.05 -10.36
C ALA A 403 1.26 -13.57 -10.29
N VAL A 404 2.27 -13.96 -9.51
CA VAL A 404 2.65 -15.31 -9.03
C VAL A 404 3.40 -14.98 -7.74
N GLY A 405 2.99 -15.36 -6.52
CA GLY A 405 1.86 -16.20 -6.12
C GLY A 405 1.05 -15.63 -4.95
N ILE A 406 -0.16 -16.17 -4.83
CA ILE A 406 -1.19 -16.03 -3.78
C ILE A 406 -1.66 -14.60 -3.46
N GLN A 407 -2.10 -13.89 -4.50
CA GLN A 407 -3.22 -12.92 -4.51
C GLN A 407 -3.09 -12.13 -5.82
N GLN A 408 -3.55 -12.74 -6.90
CA GLN A 408 -3.73 -12.05 -8.17
C GLN A 408 -4.79 -10.94 -7.98
N SER A 409 -4.39 -9.67 -8.02
CA SER A 409 -5.34 -8.56 -8.20
C SER A 409 -5.35 -8.20 -9.68
N VAL A 410 -6.46 -8.51 -10.34
CA VAL A 410 -6.71 -8.14 -11.72
C VAL A 410 -7.28 -6.72 -11.72
N GLY A 411 -6.48 -5.73 -12.09
CA GLY A 411 -6.92 -4.33 -12.20
C GLY A 411 -6.85 -3.85 -13.64
N TYR A 412 -8.01 -3.65 -14.27
CA TYR A 412 -8.13 -2.99 -15.56
C TYR A 412 -8.43 -1.49 -15.34
N PHE A 413 -7.60 -0.60 -15.87
CA PHE A 413 -7.83 0.84 -15.80
C PHE A 413 -8.71 1.30 -16.97
N LEU A 414 -10.03 1.36 -16.76
CA LEU A 414 -11.00 1.96 -17.69
C LEU A 414 -11.20 3.47 -17.41
N SER A 415 -10.14 4.27 -17.26
CA SER A 415 -10.26 5.69 -16.88
C SER A 415 -10.60 6.66 -18.03
N GLN A 416 -10.82 6.16 -19.26
CA GLN A 416 -10.99 7.00 -20.47
C GLN A 416 -12.38 6.96 -21.12
N PHE A 417 -13.32 6.14 -20.64
CA PHE A 417 -14.60 5.95 -21.35
C PHE A 417 -15.64 7.08 -21.15
N SER A 418 -15.49 7.94 -20.15
CA SER A 418 -16.59 8.84 -19.74
C SER A 418 -16.82 10.06 -20.63
N THR A 419 -16.01 10.32 -21.66
CA THR A 419 -16.12 11.55 -22.47
C THR A 419 -16.45 11.34 -23.95
N GLU A 420 -16.47 10.11 -24.47
CA GLU A 420 -16.60 9.85 -25.92
C GLU A 420 -17.91 9.17 -26.35
N PHE A 421 -18.81 8.77 -25.43
CA PHE A 421 -20.01 7.98 -25.75
C PHE A 421 -21.35 8.75 -25.79
N GLN A 422 -21.36 10.08 -25.62
CA GLN A 422 -22.60 10.89 -25.75
C GLN A 422 -23.04 11.09 -27.21
N LEU A 423 -23.26 10.01 -27.96
CA LEU A 423 -23.54 10.07 -29.40
C LEU A 423 -24.79 9.30 -29.84
N SER A 424 -25.69 8.91 -28.94
CA SER A 424 -26.87 8.09 -29.30
C SER A 424 -28.16 8.52 -28.58
N ASP A 425 -29.27 8.59 -29.33
CA ASP A 425 -30.64 8.84 -28.84
C ASP A 425 -31.29 7.59 -28.20
N CYS A 426 -30.51 6.62 -27.73
CA CYS A 426 -30.99 5.39 -27.10
C CYS A 426 -31.20 5.59 -25.60
N TRP A 427 -32.44 5.46 -25.14
CA TRP A 427 -32.81 5.75 -23.75
C TRP A 427 -33.42 4.55 -23.02
N ASP A 428 -33.97 3.57 -23.74
CA ASP A 428 -34.69 2.45 -23.13
C ASP A 428 -33.85 1.17 -23.09
N TRP A 429 -34.18 0.29 -22.13
CA TRP A 429 -33.50 -1.01 -21.97
C TRP A 429 -33.54 -1.86 -23.25
N GLY A 430 -34.64 -1.77 -24.01
CA GLY A 430 -34.80 -2.48 -25.29
C GLY A 430 -33.83 -2.02 -26.38
N ASP A 431 -33.21 -0.84 -26.23
CA ASP A 431 -32.24 -0.31 -27.18
C ASP A 431 -30.82 -0.86 -26.96
N LEU A 432 -30.58 -1.57 -25.85
CA LEU A 432 -29.28 -2.17 -25.57
C LEU A 432 -29.02 -3.35 -26.53
N PRO A 433 -27.80 -3.47 -27.09
CA PRO A 433 -27.43 -4.63 -27.87
C PRO A 433 -27.62 -5.92 -27.07
N HIS A 434 -28.22 -6.94 -27.69
CA HIS A 434 -28.51 -8.21 -27.02
C HIS A 434 -27.28 -8.86 -26.33
N PRO A 435 -26.07 -8.88 -26.94
CA PRO A 435 -24.88 -9.42 -26.27
C PRO A 435 -24.50 -8.66 -25.00
N LEU A 436 -24.79 -7.35 -24.94
CA LEU A 436 -24.54 -6.54 -23.75
C LEU A 436 -25.54 -6.83 -22.63
N VAL A 437 -26.81 -7.07 -22.99
CA VAL A 437 -27.85 -7.50 -22.05
C VAL A 437 -27.50 -8.85 -21.43
N GLU A 438 -27.17 -9.84 -22.27
CA GLU A 438 -26.74 -11.17 -21.81
C GLU A 438 -25.52 -11.07 -20.87
N PHE A 439 -24.55 -10.24 -21.23
CA PHE A 439 -23.36 -10.03 -20.39
C PHE A 439 -23.69 -9.45 -19.02
N ILE A 440 -24.60 -8.47 -18.95
CA ILE A 440 -25.06 -7.87 -17.68
C ILE A 440 -25.78 -8.92 -16.83
N GLN A 441 -26.72 -9.67 -17.42
CA GLN A 441 -27.57 -10.64 -16.72
C GLN A 441 -26.78 -11.85 -16.20
N ALA A 442 -25.68 -12.21 -16.87
CA ALA A 442 -24.77 -13.26 -16.44
C ALA A 442 -24.01 -12.94 -15.14
N GLN A 443 -23.98 -11.67 -14.69
CA GLN A 443 -23.20 -11.27 -13.51
C GLN A 443 -23.99 -11.45 -12.22
N ASP A 444 -23.61 -12.41 -11.38
CA ASP A 444 -24.31 -12.68 -10.12
C ASP A 444 -24.36 -11.48 -9.16
N GLY A 445 -23.35 -10.60 -9.19
CA GLY A 445 -23.33 -9.40 -8.35
C GLY A 445 -24.03 -8.19 -8.97
N LEU A 446 -24.62 -8.35 -10.16
CA LEU A 446 -25.57 -7.41 -10.76
C LEU A 446 -27.00 -7.98 -10.71
N LYS A 447 -27.34 -8.70 -9.63
CA LYS A 447 -28.70 -9.21 -9.40
C LYS A 447 -29.26 -8.65 -8.11
N PHE A 448 -30.58 -8.52 -8.05
CA PHE A 448 -31.33 -8.21 -6.83
C PHE A 448 -32.01 -9.48 -6.36
N ASN A 449 -31.54 -10.10 -5.28
CA ASN A 449 -32.13 -11.35 -4.79
C ASN A 449 -32.21 -12.42 -5.91
N ARG A 450 -31.09 -12.58 -6.63
CA ARG A 450 -30.92 -13.47 -7.77
C ARG A 450 -31.80 -13.15 -8.99
N ARG A 451 -32.58 -12.06 -8.96
CA ARG A 451 -33.29 -11.52 -10.12
C ARG A 451 -32.34 -10.70 -10.98
N GLU A 452 -32.31 -11.01 -12.26
CA GLU A 452 -31.55 -10.27 -13.28
C GLU A 452 -32.06 -8.84 -13.45
N LEU A 453 -31.16 -7.93 -13.83
CA LEU A 453 -31.56 -6.60 -14.29
C LEU A 453 -32.31 -6.76 -15.62
N SER A 454 -33.47 -6.11 -15.72
CA SER A 454 -34.33 -6.23 -16.91
C SER A 454 -34.93 -4.89 -17.34
N SER A 455 -34.42 -3.78 -16.80
CA SER A 455 -34.98 -2.45 -17.05
C SER A 455 -33.93 -1.35 -16.83
N ARG A 456 -34.19 -0.17 -17.41
CA ARG A 456 -33.40 1.04 -17.13
C ARG A 456 -33.40 1.36 -15.64
N ALA A 457 -34.56 1.29 -14.99
CA ALA A 457 -34.68 1.57 -13.55
C ALA A 457 -33.78 0.65 -12.71
N ASP A 458 -33.68 -0.65 -13.07
CA ASP A 458 -32.76 -1.58 -12.40
C ASP A 458 -31.29 -1.14 -12.56
N LEU A 459 -30.88 -0.66 -13.75
CA LEU A 459 -29.54 -0.11 -13.99
C LEU A 459 -29.26 1.17 -13.21
N GLU A 460 -30.21 2.10 -13.13
CA GLU A 460 -30.06 3.34 -12.37
C GLU A 460 -29.88 3.03 -10.88
N VAL A 461 -30.66 2.09 -10.34
CA VAL A 461 -30.48 1.61 -8.96
C VAL A 461 -29.09 0.96 -8.79
N ALA A 462 -28.65 0.11 -9.73
CA ALA A 462 -27.32 -0.49 -9.67
C ALA A 462 -26.19 0.56 -9.72
N PHE A 463 -26.34 1.58 -10.56
CA PHE A 463 -25.43 2.73 -10.67
C PHE A 463 -25.24 3.43 -9.33
N TYR A 464 -26.35 3.72 -8.64
CA TYR A 464 -26.34 4.34 -7.33
C TYR A 464 -25.69 3.44 -6.25
N LEU A 465 -25.98 2.14 -6.27
CA LEU A 465 -25.46 1.18 -5.29
C LEU A 465 -23.95 0.90 -5.44
N LEU A 466 -23.39 0.98 -6.65
CA LEU A 466 -21.97 0.72 -6.89
C LEU A 466 -21.05 1.89 -6.49
N ARG A 467 -21.59 3.11 -6.33
CA ARG A 467 -20.93 4.34 -5.82
C ARG A 467 -19.65 4.82 -6.53
N LYS A 468 -19.13 4.03 -7.46
CA LYS A 468 -17.95 4.33 -8.29
C LYS A 468 -18.32 4.97 -9.61
N CYS A 469 -19.59 4.89 -9.98
CA CYS A 469 -20.14 5.62 -11.10
C CYS A 469 -20.08 7.14 -10.83
N LYS A 470 -19.83 7.94 -11.86
CA LYS A 470 -19.76 9.40 -11.78
C LYS A 470 -20.92 10.01 -12.57
N GLY A 471 -21.43 11.15 -12.11
CA GLY A 471 -22.54 11.85 -12.75
C GLY A 471 -23.90 11.39 -12.25
N SER A 472 -24.94 11.80 -12.97
CA SER A 472 -26.34 11.48 -12.67
C SER A 472 -26.85 10.48 -13.72
N PRO A 473 -27.36 9.30 -13.33
CA PRO A 473 -27.76 8.27 -14.28
C PRO A 473 -28.93 8.70 -15.18
N GLU A 474 -29.74 9.67 -14.75
CA GLU A 474 -30.85 10.24 -15.52
C GLU A 474 -30.35 11.05 -16.73
N THR A 475 -29.09 11.51 -16.71
CA THR A 475 -28.49 12.33 -17.77
C THR A 475 -27.68 11.51 -18.78
N LEU A 476 -27.54 10.20 -18.54
CA LEU A 476 -26.79 9.29 -19.41
C LEU A 476 -27.75 8.55 -20.34
N ASP A 477 -27.37 8.41 -21.60
CA ASP A 477 -28.00 7.46 -22.51
C ASP A 477 -27.85 6.02 -21.96
N ILE A 478 -28.71 5.10 -22.40
CA ILE A 478 -28.79 3.75 -21.81
C ILE A 478 -27.48 2.96 -21.97
N LEU A 479 -26.76 3.17 -23.06
CA LEU A 479 -25.49 2.48 -23.35
C LEU A 479 -24.38 2.98 -22.42
N THR A 480 -24.23 4.30 -22.29
CA THR A 480 -23.27 4.92 -21.37
C THR A 480 -23.57 4.56 -19.92
N LEU A 481 -24.85 4.48 -19.55
CA LEU A 481 -25.28 4.02 -18.23
C LEU A 481 -24.86 2.56 -17.97
N ALA A 482 -25.15 1.65 -18.91
CA ALA A 482 -24.79 0.23 -18.80
C ALA A 482 -23.27 0.02 -18.69
N ILE A 483 -22.48 0.69 -19.52
CA ILE A 483 -21.00 0.62 -19.49
C ILE A 483 -20.47 1.14 -18.15
N SER A 484 -21.04 2.23 -17.64
CA SER A 484 -20.65 2.79 -16.34
C SER A 484 -20.90 1.80 -15.19
N VAL A 485 -22.06 1.13 -15.21
CA VAL A 485 -22.42 0.09 -14.23
C VAL A 485 -21.46 -1.10 -14.32
N LEU A 486 -21.19 -1.61 -15.52
CA LEU A 486 -20.26 -2.72 -15.74
C LEU A 486 -18.85 -2.39 -15.26
N ALA A 487 -18.31 -1.24 -15.67
CA ALA A 487 -17.00 -0.81 -15.20
C ALA A 487 -16.94 -0.71 -13.66
N ALA A 488 -17.96 -0.10 -13.02
CA ALA A 488 -18.04 0.01 -11.57
C ALA A 488 -18.17 -1.36 -10.87
N TYR A 489 -18.91 -2.30 -11.47
CA TYR A 489 -19.02 -3.68 -11.00
C TYR A 489 -17.67 -4.41 -11.05
N GLY A 490 -16.96 -4.33 -12.19
CA GLY A 490 -15.62 -4.89 -12.33
C GLY A 490 -14.66 -4.41 -11.24
N TRP A 491 -14.70 -3.13 -10.90
CA TRP A 491 -13.91 -2.57 -9.79
C TRP A 491 -14.34 -3.09 -8.43
N MET A 492 -15.64 -3.26 -8.20
CA MET A 492 -16.18 -3.81 -6.95
C MET A 492 -15.68 -5.23 -6.72
N ILE A 493 -15.77 -6.10 -7.74
CA ILE A 493 -15.37 -7.50 -7.64
C ILE A 493 -13.84 -7.66 -7.58
N ALA A 494 -13.08 -6.77 -8.22
CA ALA A 494 -11.60 -6.79 -8.23
C ALA A 494 -10.97 -6.24 -6.94
N ARG A 495 -11.75 -5.61 -6.05
CA ARG A 495 -11.22 -4.88 -4.89
C ARG A 495 -10.39 -5.78 -3.96
N PRO A 496 -9.09 -5.48 -3.73
CA PRO A 496 -8.24 -6.26 -2.85
C PRO A 496 -8.75 -6.15 -1.40
N ARG A 497 -8.63 -7.25 -0.66
CA ARG A 497 -9.06 -7.33 0.74
C ARG A 497 -7.95 -6.82 1.66
N LYS A 498 -8.34 -6.40 2.87
CA LYS A 498 -7.37 -5.88 3.86
C LYS A 498 -6.52 -7.05 4.35
N PRO A 499 -5.17 -6.99 4.24
CA PRO A 499 -4.30 -8.10 4.64
C PRO A 499 -4.45 -8.52 6.10
N CYS A 500 -4.87 -7.61 6.99
CA CYS A 500 -5.02 -7.89 8.42
C CYS A 500 -6.24 -8.75 8.77
N VAL A 501 -7.17 -8.97 7.83
CA VAL A 501 -8.34 -9.85 8.05
C VAL A 501 -8.41 -10.99 7.06
N ASP A 502 -7.73 -10.91 5.91
CA ASP A 502 -7.89 -11.84 4.80
C ASP A 502 -7.63 -13.32 5.16
N ASP A 503 -6.65 -13.59 6.02
CA ASP A 503 -6.31 -14.93 6.50
C ASP A 503 -7.35 -15.52 7.47
N MET A 504 -8.29 -14.70 7.93
CA MET A 504 -9.36 -15.06 8.86
C MET A 504 -10.70 -15.32 8.16
N LEU A 505 -10.71 -15.38 6.83
CA LEU A 505 -11.92 -15.60 6.06
C LEU A 505 -11.73 -16.73 5.07
N ILE A 506 -12.86 -17.31 4.67
CA ILE A 506 -12.93 -18.38 3.68
C ILE A 506 -14.04 -18.08 2.67
N LEU A 507 -13.87 -18.56 1.45
CA LEU A 507 -14.94 -18.68 0.46
C LEU A 507 -15.69 -20.01 0.66
N ARG A 508 -16.91 -20.08 0.13
CA ARG A 508 -17.73 -21.29 0.13
C ARG A 508 -18.25 -21.58 -1.27
N GLU A 509 -18.61 -22.84 -1.50
CA GLU A 509 -19.32 -23.29 -2.69
C GLU A 509 -20.82 -22.98 -2.62
N THR A 510 -21.51 -23.20 -3.73
CA THR A 510 -22.97 -23.14 -3.84
C THR A 510 -23.63 -24.00 -2.75
N PRO A 511 -24.67 -23.49 -2.05
CA PRO A 511 -25.43 -22.25 -2.33
C PRO A 511 -24.90 -20.99 -1.62
N ASN A 512 -23.75 -21.05 -0.95
CA ASN A 512 -23.23 -20.00 -0.06
C ASN A 512 -22.17 -19.10 -0.71
N ASP A 513 -21.88 -19.33 -1.98
CA ASP A 513 -20.99 -18.56 -2.85
C ASP A 513 -21.57 -17.17 -3.19
N VAL A 514 -22.90 -17.10 -3.37
CA VAL A 514 -23.64 -15.86 -3.65
C VAL A 514 -24.68 -15.59 -2.55
N VAL A 515 -24.54 -14.45 -1.89
CA VAL A 515 -25.43 -14.03 -0.79
C VAL A 515 -26.28 -12.84 -1.22
N PRO A 516 -27.62 -12.99 -1.31
CA PRO A 516 -28.55 -11.88 -1.46
C PRO A 516 -28.49 -10.92 -0.27
N ARG A 517 -28.63 -9.62 -0.53
CA ARG A 517 -28.44 -8.59 0.51
C ARG A 517 -29.57 -7.59 0.58
N LYS A 518 -29.74 -7.01 1.76
CA LYS A 518 -30.61 -5.87 2.02
C LYS A 518 -29.92 -4.79 2.84
N CYS A 519 -30.39 -3.56 2.71
CA CYS A 519 -29.91 -2.44 3.51
C CYS A 519 -30.41 -2.55 4.95
N SER A 520 -29.52 -2.42 5.94
CA SER A 520 -29.92 -2.44 7.36
C SER A 520 -30.81 -1.27 7.79
N GLN A 521 -30.91 -0.20 6.98
CA GLN A 521 -31.64 1.03 7.32
C GLN A 521 -32.99 1.12 6.60
N CYS A 522 -33.00 1.01 5.27
CA CYS A 522 -34.25 1.10 4.50
C CYS A 522 -34.90 -0.26 4.21
N ASP A 523 -34.28 -1.38 4.64
CA ASP A 523 -34.71 -2.77 4.40
C ASP A 523 -34.84 -3.20 2.93
N LYS A 524 -34.59 -2.28 1.98
CA LYS A 524 -34.65 -2.55 0.55
C LYS A 524 -33.51 -3.45 0.09
N GLU A 525 -33.82 -4.26 -0.91
CA GLU A 525 -32.86 -5.11 -1.60
C GLU A 525 -31.70 -4.28 -2.18
N CYS A 526 -30.50 -4.83 -2.04
CA CYS A 526 -29.27 -4.33 -2.62
C CYS A 526 -28.73 -5.37 -3.61
N LEU A 527 -27.71 -5.01 -4.38
CA LEU A 527 -27.02 -5.96 -5.26
C LEU A 527 -26.52 -7.16 -4.44
N ASP A 528 -26.58 -8.36 -4.99
CA ASP A 528 -26.08 -9.58 -4.35
C ASP A 528 -24.55 -9.52 -4.15
N ASP A 529 -24.02 -10.30 -3.21
CA ASP A 529 -22.57 -10.48 -3.06
C ASP A 529 -22.11 -11.69 -3.88
N PRO A 530 -21.43 -11.51 -5.03
CA PRO A 530 -21.06 -12.60 -5.93
C PRO A 530 -19.88 -13.44 -5.42
N PHE A 531 -19.19 -12.96 -4.38
CA PHE A 531 -18.03 -13.63 -3.79
C PHE A 531 -18.13 -13.53 -2.26
N ALA A 532 -19.15 -14.17 -1.71
CA ALA A 532 -19.46 -14.10 -0.29
C ALA A 532 -18.35 -14.75 0.56
N TYR A 533 -17.87 -13.99 1.54
CA TYR A 533 -16.87 -14.45 2.48
C TYR A 533 -17.51 -14.83 3.82
N TRP A 534 -16.94 -15.85 4.43
CA TRP A 534 -17.36 -16.40 5.71
C TRP A 534 -16.18 -16.38 6.69
N SER A 535 -16.44 -16.42 7.99
CA SER A 535 -15.36 -16.46 8.98
C SER A 535 -14.64 -17.81 8.93
N LYS A 536 -13.30 -17.79 8.94
CA LYS A 536 -12.49 -19.01 9.03
C LYS A 536 -12.67 -19.73 10.38
N PHE A 537 -12.91 -18.96 11.44
CA PHE A 537 -13.01 -19.47 12.81
C PHE A 537 -14.44 -19.79 13.25
N ASP A 538 -15.45 -19.25 12.55
CA ASP A 538 -16.85 -19.64 12.69
C ASP A 538 -17.48 -19.73 11.29
N PRO A 539 -17.29 -20.86 10.58
CA PRO A 539 -17.64 -21.00 9.17
C PRO A 539 -19.10 -20.68 8.82
N ASP A 540 -20.03 -20.74 9.78
CA ASP A 540 -21.46 -20.48 9.55
C ASP A 540 -21.83 -18.99 9.64
N ARG A 541 -20.83 -18.11 9.79
CA ARG A 541 -21.04 -16.65 9.84
C ARG A 541 -20.57 -15.95 8.58
N TYR A 542 -21.51 -15.32 7.89
CA TYR A 542 -21.22 -14.40 6.79
C TYR A 542 -20.48 -13.16 7.29
N ALA A 543 -19.40 -12.79 6.62
CA ALA A 543 -18.61 -11.62 6.99
C ALA A 543 -19.20 -10.36 6.35
N LEU A 544 -19.57 -9.37 7.17
CA LEU A 544 -20.03 -8.06 6.72
C LEU A 544 -18.84 -7.16 6.39
N TRP A 545 -18.59 -6.97 5.10
CA TRP A 545 -17.47 -6.15 4.60
C TRP A 545 -17.83 -4.71 4.30
N TYR A 546 -19.11 -4.47 4.01
CA TYR A 546 -19.59 -3.19 3.52
C TYR A 546 -20.13 -2.36 4.67
N HIS A 547 -19.27 -1.49 5.21
CA HIS A 547 -19.65 -0.48 6.19
C HIS A 547 -19.64 0.90 5.51
N PHE A 548 -20.82 1.44 5.24
CA PHE A 548 -20.95 2.73 4.56
C PHE A 548 -21.26 3.85 5.55
N ARG A 549 -20.51 4.95 5.46
CA ARG A 549 -20.72 6.17 6.26
C ARG A 549 -21.84 7.07 5.73
N SER A 550 -22.44 6.73 4.60
CA SER A 550 -23.31 7.62 3.82
C SER A 550 -24.43 6.86 3.11
N GLY A 551 -25.08 5.93 3.82
CA GLY A 551 -26.21 5.15 3.29
C GLY A 551 -25.81 3.97 2.40
N CYS A 552 -26.81 3.20 1.94
CA CYS A 552 -26.61 2.07 1.02
C CYS A 552 -26.34 2.50 -0.44
N GLY A 553 -26.52 3.79 -0.76
CA GLY A 553 -26.33 4.34 -2.11
C GLY A 553 -27.64 4.74 -2.78
N ARG A 554 -28.79 4.19 -2.40
CA ARG A 554 -30.08 4.59 -2.98
C ARG A 554 -30.45 6.04 -2.60
N PRO A 555 -30.95 6.87 -3.54
CA PRO A 555 -31.37 8.25 -3.25
C PRO A 555 -32.51 8.34 -2.23
N ASP A 556 -33.38 7.32 -2.22
CA ASP A 556 -34.56 7.22 -1.36
C ASP A 556 -34.29 6.52 -0.01
N CYS A 557 -33.05 6.11 0.24
CA CYS A 557 -32.63 5.61 1.55
C CYS A 557 -32.46 6.81 2.49
N GLY A 558 -33.57 7.24 3.10
CA GLY A 558 -33.64 8.41 3.96
C GLY A 558 -32.59 8.44 5.08
N MET A 559 -32.12 9.66 5.36
CA MET A 559 -31.16 10.08 6.40
C MET A 559 -29.72 10.32 5.93
N GLN A 560 -29.50 11.54 5.44
CA GLN A 560 -28.18 12.14 5.20
C GLN A 560 -27.32 12.32 6.47
N ASN A 561 -27.84 12.00 7.67
CA ASN A 561 -27.23 12.37 8.95
C ASN A 561 -27.07 11.24 10.00
N LEU A 562 -27.31 9.97 9.67
CA LEU A 562 -27.04 8.86 10.60
C LEU A 562 -25.81 8.05 10.20
N GLN A 563 -24.93 7.87 11.18
CA GLN A 563 -23.71 7.10 11.04
C GLN A 563 -24.03 5.60 11.00
N ASN A 564 -23.54 4.93 9.95
CA ASN A 564 -23.35 3.47 9.81
C ASN A 564 -24.53 2.68 9.18
N THR A 565 -24.43 2.40 7.88
CA THR A 565 -25.29 1.44 7.16
C THR A 565 -24.52 0.16 6.84
N ASN A 566 -25.12 -1.00 7.11
CA ASN A 566 -24.60 -2.32 6.77
C ASN A 566 -25.44 -2.96 5.67
N LEU A 567 -24.82 -3.77 4.81
CA LEU A 567 -25.52 -4.65 3.89
C LEU A 567 -25.64 -6.03 4.54
N LEU A 568 -26.84 -6.37 5.00
CA LEU A 568 -27.12 -7.62 5.71
C LEU A 568 -27.54 -8.70 4.72
N PRO A 569 -27.33 -10.00 5.02
CA PRO A 569 -27.97 -11.08 4.29
C PRO A 569 -29.49 -10.89 4.25
N LEU A 570 -30.10 -11.15 3.09
CA LEU A 570 -31.55 -11.09 2.94
C LEU A 570 -32.23 -12.18 3.80
N ASN A 571 -31.63 -13.37 3.85
CA ASN A 571 -32.06 -14.46 4.73
C ASN A 571 -31.68 -14.16 6.19
N THR A 572 -32.68 -13.98 7.05
CA THR A 572 -32.51 -13.65 8.46
C THR A 572 -31.93 -14.80 9.30
N LEU A 573 -31.96 -16.03 8.79
CA LEU A 573 -31.34 -17.19 9.44
C LEU A 573 -29.81 -17.21 9.28
N THR A 574 -29.28 -16.49 8.28
CA THR A 574 -27.85 -16.40 8.05
C THR A 574 -27.20 -15.56 9.14
N ARG A 575 -26.43 -16.21 10.01
CA ARG A 575 -25.62 -15.53 11.02
C ARG A 575 -24.54 -14.72 10.34
N TYR A 576 -24.17 -13.58 10.94
CA TYR A 576 -23.15 -12.71 10.38
C TYR A 576 -22.23 -12.14 11.46
N SER A 577 -21.08 -11.62 11.04
CA SER A 577 -20.14 -10.87 11.89
C SER A 577 -19.47 -9.76 11.10
N HIS A 578 -19.11 -8.67 11.75
CA HIS A 578 -18.40 -7.59 11.08
C HIS A 578 -17.00 -8.05 10.66
N CYS A 579 -16.56 -7.61 9.49
CA CYS A 579 -15.20 -7.88 9.04
C CYS A 579 -14.18 -6.94 9.71
N THR A 580 -14.06 -7.06 11.03
CA THR A 580 -12.98 -6.44 11.81
C THR A 580 -12.14 -7.53 12.43
N GLN A 581 -10.85 -7.24 12.65
CA GLN A 581 -9.95 -8.17 13.31
C GLN A 581 -10.51 -8.61 14.66
N LYS A 582 -11.04 -7.69 15.47
CA LYS A 582 -11.67 -8.01 16.77
C LYS A 582 -12.88 -8.95 16.68
N ASP A 583 -13.69 -8.82 15.63
CA ASP A 583 -14.94 -9.59 15.47
C ASP A 583 -14.72 -10.95 14.78
N LEU A 584 -13.65 -11.06 13.98
CA LEU A 584 -13.25 -12.28 13.27
C LEU A 584 -12.17 -13.08 13.99
N GLU A 585 -11.36 -12.45 14.85
CA GLU A 585 -10.36 -13.14 15.65
C GLU A 585 -11.02 -14.19 16.54
N GLU A 586 -10.33 -15.33 16.65
CA GLU A 586 -10.60 -16.29 17.70
C GLU A 586 -10.62 -15.55 19.04
N LYS A 587 -11.77 -15.55 19.72
CA LYS A 587 -11.88 -14.87 21.01
C LYS A 587 -10.81 -15.45 21.93
N SER A 588 -9.89 -14.61 22.38
CA SER A 588 -8.78 -14.92 23.31
C SER A 588 -9.16 -15.68 24.60
N LEU A 589 -10.46 -15.83 24.88
CA LEU A 589 -11.00 -16.59 26.00
C LEU A 589 -11.04 -18.11 25.76
N ASP A 590 -10.90 -18.56 24.50
CA ASP A 590 -11.03 -19.98 24.14
C ASP A 590 -9.68 -20.67 23.85
N GLN A 591 -8.59 -19.91 23.64
CA GLN A 591 -7.27 -20.48 23.30
C GLN A 591 -6.57 -21.17 24.48
N PHE A 592 -6.68 -20.66 25.72
CA PHE A 592 -6.00 -21.32 26.84
C PHE A 592 -6.72 -22.61 27.28
N ASP A 593 -7.97 -22.83 26.85
CA ASP A 593 -8.82 -23.91 27.36
C ASP A 593 -8.20 -25.28 27.14
N ARG A 594 -7.66 -25.50 25.94
CA ARG A 594 -7.02 -26.77 25.58
C ARG A 594 -5.79 -27.09 26.44
N TRP A 595 -5.11 -26.10 27.02
CA TRP A 595 -3.87 -26.30 27.78
C TRP A 595 -4.06 -26.19 29.29
N PHE A 596 -4.90 -25.27 29.75
CA PHE A 596 -5.08 -24.95 31.17
C PHE A 596 -6.31 -25.58 31.81
N LEU A 597 -7.31 -25.98 31.01
CA LEU A 597 -8.50 -26.64 31.52
C LEU A 597 -8.43 -28.15 31.35
N LEU A 598 -9.02 -28.86 32.30
CA LEU A 598 -9.25 -30.30 32.22
C LEU A 598 -10.23 -30.59 31.09
N ARG A 599 -9.95 -31.66 30.35
CA ARG A 599 -10.92 -32.26 29.41
C ARG A 599 -11.95 -33.05 30.21
N ARG A 600 -13.09 -33.35 29.58
CA ARG A 600 -14.20 -34.03 30.27
C ARG A 600 -13.76 -35.40 30.81
N GLU A 601 -12.91 -36.09 30.05
CA GLU A 601 -12.32 -37.38 30.43
C GLU A 601 -11.43 -37.30 31.67
N GLU A 602 -10.90 -36.10 31.99
CA GLU A 602 -9.93 -35.86 33.06
C GLU A 602 -10.58 -35.35 34.36
N PHE A 603 -11.91 -35.21 34.39
CA PHE A 603 -12.61 -34.67 35.56
C PHE A 603 -12.54 -35.61 36.77
N GLY A 604 -12.40 -36.92 36.55
CA GLY A 604 -12.44 -37.90 37.62
C GLY A 604 -13.75 -37.77 38.43
N ALA A 605 -13.63 -37.47 39.73
CA ALA A 605 -14.77 -37.27 40.63
C ALA A 605 -15.38 -35.85 40.58
N LEU A 606 -14.85 -34.94 39.76
CA LEU A 606 -15.37 -33.57 39.67
C LEU A 606 -16.72 -33.53 38.93
N PRO A 607 -17.65 -32.69 39.38
CA PRO A 607 -18.96 -32.56 38.74
C PRO A 607 -18.85 -31.86 37.38
N VAL A 608 -19.62 -32.37 36.41
CA VAL A 608 -19.72 -31.81 35.04
C VAL A 608 -20.60 -30.57 34.99
N GLU A 609 -21.60 -30.50 35.86
CA GLU A 609 -22.49 -29.36 36.01
C GLU A 609 -22.53 -28.95 37.48
N LEU A 610 -22.54 -27.65 37.72
CA LEU A 610 -22.54 -27.07 39.06
C LEU A 610 -23.59 -25.99 39.19
N GLU A 611 -24.21 -25.95 40.36
CA GLU A 611 -24.99 -24.80 40.78
C GLU A 611 -24.04 -23.67 41.20
N VAL A 612 -24.16 -22.52 40.53
CA VAL A 612 -23.40 -21.31 40.80
C VAL A 612 -24.30 -20.20 41.29
N LYS A 613 -23.80 -19.38 42.22
CA LYS A 613 -24.53 -18.27 42.84
C LYS A 613 -23.98 -16.93 42.34
N CYS A 614 -24.89 -16.01 42.03
CA CYS A 614 -24.56 -14.63 41.66
C CYS A 614 -23.86 -13.89 42.81
N GLN A 615 -22.78 -13.17 42.52
CA GLN A 615 -22.03 -12.38 43.52
C GLN A 615 -22.44 -10.89 43.58
N GLY A 616 -23.54 -10.50 42.93
CA GLY A 616 -24.04 -9.12 43.02
C GLY A 616 -24.52 -8.79 44.44
N THR A 617 -24.18 -7.60 44.94
CA THR A 617 -24.64 -7.09 46.24
C THR A 617 -26.17 -7.13 46.29
N ALA A 618 -26.73 -8.05 47.09
CA ALA A 618 -28.16 -8.36 47.25
C ALA A 618 -28.82 -9.32 46.23
N CYS A 619 -28.06 -10.11 45.45
CA CYS A 619 -28.61 -11.16 44.59
C CYS A 619 -28.30 -12.58 45.14
N GLN A 620 -29.34 -13.39 45.34
CA GLN A 620 -29.23 -14.82 45.71
C GLN A 620 -29.66 -15.76 44.57
N GLU A 621 -29.67 -15.30 43.33
CA GLU A 621 -29.97 -16.18 42.20
C GLU A 621 -28.92 -17.26 42.05
N THR A 622 -29.40 -18.47 41.79
CA THR A 622 -28.58 -19.62 41.46
C THR A 622 -28.89 -20.09 40.05
N LYS A 623 -27.90 -20.71 39.41
CA LYS A 623 -28.04 -21.27 38.06
C LYS A 623 -27.15 -22.49 37.93
N THR A 624 -27.63 -23.51 37.23
CA THR A 624 -26.79 -24.63 36.81
C THR A 624 -26.01 -24.26 35.56
N VAL A 625 -24.69 -24.43 35.60
CA VAL A 625 -23.78 -24.18 34.47
C VAL A 625 -22.88 -25.39 34.24
N LYS A 626 -22.45 -25.58 33.00
CA LYS A 626 -21.39 -26.54 32.67
C LYS A 626 -20.09 -26.09 33.31
N ALA A 627 -19.48 -26.96 34.10
CA ALA A 627 -18.29 -26.65 34.86
C ALA A 627 -17.04 -26.65 33.96
N ARG A 628 -16.19 -25.64 34.17
CA ARG A 628 -14.87 -25.52 33.55
C ARG A 628 -13.84 -25.63 34.67
N TRP A 629 -13.08 -26.73 34.69
CA TRP A 629 -12.08 -27.01 35.72
C TRP A 629 -10.68 -26.79 35.18
N THR A 630 -9.80 -26.18 35.99
CA THR A 630 -8.37 -26.06 35.65
C THR A 630 -7.58 -27.29 36.09
N GLY A 631 -6.46 -27.57 35.42
CA GLY A 631 -5.54 -28.65 35.78
C GLY A 631 -4.59 -28.34 36.95
N HIS A 632 -4.95 -27.44 37.87
CA HIS A 632 -4.16 -27.25 39.09
C HIS A 632 -4.12 -28.55 39.91
N THR A 633 -3.09 -28.75 40.74
CA THR A 633 -3.01 -29.87 41.69
C THR A 633 -4.28 -30.01 42.53
N THR A 634 -4.87 -28.87 42.91
CA THR A 634 -6.26 -28.80 43.36
C THR A 634 -7.09 -28.08 42.29
N PRO A 635 -7.91 -28.80 41.50
CA PRO A 635 -8.68 -28.22 40.41
C PRO A 635 -9.54 -27.05 40.85
N ARG A 636 -9.47 -25.94 40.12
CA ARG A 636 -10.25 -24.72 40.40
C ARG A 636 -11.31 -24.49 39.33
N PHE A 637 -12.50 -24.09 39.76
CA PHE A 637 -13.60 -23.72 38.88
C PHE A 637 -13.32 -22.36 38.22
N VAL A 638 -13.47 -22.27 36.90
CA VAL A 638 -13.35 -21.02 36.16
C VAL A 638 -14.63 -20.21 36.32
N VAL A 639 -14.53 -19.07 37.01
CA VAL A 639 -15.68 -18.18 37.29
C VAL A 639 -16.37 -17.77 35.99
N ALA A 640 -17.68 -17.99 35.93
CA ALA A 640 -18.49 -17.63 34.79
C ALA A 640 -19.08 -16.22 34.97
N VAL A 641 -19.03 -15.42 33.91
CA VAL A 641 -19.64 -14.07 33.89
C VAL A 641 -20.94 -14.14 33.12
N HIS A 642 -22.06 -14.00 33.81
CA HIS A 642 -23.40 -14.04 33.21
C HIS A 642 -24.22 -12.81 33.58
N LEU A 643 -25.21 -12.50 32.75
CA LEU A 643 -26.18 -11.45 33.02
C LEU A 643 -27.09 -11.90 34.18
N CYS A 644 -27.11 -11.12 35.24
CA CYS A 644 -28.02 -11.30 36.37
C CYS A 644 -29.41 -10.77 36.02
N THR A 645 -30.44 -11.60 36.20
CA THR A 645 -31.81 -11.23 35.82
C THR A 645 -32.36 -10.13 36.71
N LYS A 646 -32.00 -10.12 38.00
CA LYS A 646 -32.39 -9.07 38.95
C LYS A 646 -31.64 -7.75 38.76
N SER A 647 -30.30 -7.79 38.71
CA SER A 647 -29.51 -6.55 38.63
C SER A 647 -29.36 -6.00 37.21
N ARG A 648 -29.68 -6.81 36.17
CA ARG A 648 -29.42 -6.52 34.75
C ARG A 648 -27.94 -6.21 34.43
N LEU A 649 -27.04 -6.45 35.38
CA LEU A 649 -25.59 -6.31 35.21
C LEU A 649 -24.96 -7.68 34.98
N ARG A 650 -23.82 -7.70 34.30
CA ARG A 650 -22.98 -8.90 34.22
C ARG A 650 -22.20 -9.04 35.50
N THR A 651 -22.41 -10.14 36.20
CA THR A 651 -21.80 -10.42 37.50
C THR A 651 -21.02 -11.74 37.44
N ASP A 652 -20.16 -11.94 38.43
CA ASP A 652 -19.48 -13.22 38.64
C ASP A 652 -20.43 -14.24 39.26
N TRP A 653 -20.35 -15.49 38.78
CA TRP A 653 -21.13 -16.61 39.25
C TRP A 653 -20.20 -17.71 39.76
N ILE A 654 -20.33 -18.02 41.05
CA ILE A 654 -19.37 -18.84 41.80
C ILE A 654 -20.08 -20.03 42.45
N PRO A 655 -19.56 -21.26 42.36
CA PRO A 655 -20.12 -22.42 43.04
C PRO A 655 -19.81 -22.40 44.54
N THR A 656 -20.65 -23.06 45.34
CA THR A 656 -20.38 -23.22 46.79
C THR A 656 -19.46 -24.43 47.01
N GLY A 657 -18.44 -24.29 47.86
CA GLY A 657 -17.59 -25.41 48.31
C GLY A 657 -16.41 -25.78 47.40
N TYR A 658 -16.15 -25.03 46.33
CA TYR A 658 -15.02 -25.28 45.42
C TYR A 658 -14.12 -24.05 45.26
N PRO A 659 -12.79 -24.22 45.15
CA PRO A 659 -11.88 -23.11 44.88
C PRO A 659 -12.08 -22.58 43.46
N THR A 660 -11.95 -21.28 43.28
CA THR A 660 -12.24 -20.62 42.00
C THR A 660 -11.05 -19.85 41.43
N ILE A 661 -11.14 -19.54 40.13
CA ILE A 661 -10.19 -18.71 39.41
C ILE A 661 -10.91 -17.94 38.30
N HIS A 662 -10.58 -16.66 38.12
CA HIS A 662 -11.16 -15.88 37.02
C HIS A 662 -10.46 -16.19 35.69
N SER A 663 -11.24 -16.22 34.61
CA SER A 663 -10.72 -16.40 33.24
C SER A 663 -9.64 -15.35 32.88
N ALA A 664 -9.75 -14.13 33.40
CA ALA A 664 -8.73 -13.09 33.23
C ALA A 664 -7.34 -13.47 33.81
N ASN A 665 -7.30 -14.27 34.88
CA ASN A 665 -6.02 -14.73 35.46
C ASN A 665 -5.37 -15.78 34.57
N LEU A 666 -6.17 -16.70 34.02
CA LEU A 666 -5.71 -17.70 33.06
C LEU A 666 -5.23 -17.04 31.76
N SER A 667 -5.97 -16.06 31.24
CA SER A 667 -5.59 -15.27 30.08
C SER A 667 -4.27 -14.52 30.31
N ARG A 668 -4.06 -13.90 31.49
CA ARG A 668 -2.78 -13.27 31.84
C ARG A 668 -1.63 -14.28 31.89
N LEU A 669 -1.85 -15.46 32.45
CA LEU A 669 -0.83 -16.52 32.49
C LEU A 669 -0.50 -17.01 31.07
N TRP A 670 -1.51 -17.23 30.23
CA TRP A 670 -1.36 -17.64 28.83
C TRP A 670 -0.55 -16.62 28.03
N LYS A 671 -0.93 -15.35 28.17
CA LYS A 671 -0.23 -14.23 27.54
C LYS A 671 1.24 -14.18 27.93
N ARG A 672 1.57 -14.40 29.21
CA ARG A 672 2.96 -14.44 29.68
C ARG A 672 3.78 -15.54 29.02
N PHE A 673 3.22 -16.73 28.80
CA PHE A 673 3.90 -17.78 28.04
C PHE A 673 4.09 -17.39 26.57
N ARG A 674 3.06 -16.86 25.91
CA ARG A 674 3.09 -16.45 24.49
C ARG A 674 4.03 -15.27 24.19
N GLU A 675 4.16 -14.34 25.12
CA GLU A 675 5.04 -13.17 24.97
C GLU A 675 6.50 -13.48 25.31
N THR A 676 6.82 -14.71 25.73
CA THR A 676 8.21 -15.10 25.97
C THR A 676 8.93 -15.32 24.64
N PRO A 677 9.98 -14.54 24.32
CA PRO A 677 10.68 -14.65 23.05
C PRO A 677 11.25 -16.06 22.83
N GLY A 678 11.02 -16.64 21.65
CA GLY A 678 11.52 -17.97 21.29
C GLY A 678 10.80 -19.16 21.93
N PHE A 679 9.70 -18.93 22.64
CA PHE A 679 8.91 -19.99 23.28
C PHE A 679 7.44 -19.94 22.83
N ASP A 680 6.95 -21.03 22.25
CA ASP A 680 5.52 -21.23 21.99
C ASP A 680 5.03 -22.44 22.78
N ILE A 681 4.23 -22.19 23.83
CA ILE A 681 3.65 -23.22 24.71
C ILE A 681 2.85 -24.28 23.94
N THR A 682 2.35 -23.95 22.74
CA THR A 682 1.58 -24.89 21.92
C THR A 682 2.44 -26.00 21.30
N CYS A 683 3.76 -25.80 21.23
CA CYS A 683 4.74 -26.78 20.75
C CYS A 683 5.23 -27.76 21.83
N TYR A 684 4.75 -27.63 23.07
CA TYR A 684 5.21 -28.40 24.23
C TYR A 684 4.09 -29.28 24.81
N PRO A 685 4.43 -30.33 25.59
CA PRO A 685 3.45 -31.28 26.07
C PRO A 685 2.53 -30.62 27.10
N ARG A 686 1.27 -31.06 27.12
CA ARG A 686 0.27 -30.57 28.07
C ARG A 686 0.59 -31.02 29.49
N ARG A 687 1.23 -30.15 30.28
CA ARG A 687 1.68 -30.42 31.67
C ARG A 687 1.15 -29.39 32.67
N PRO A 688 -0.11 -29.54 33.14
CA PRO A 688 -0.72 -28.63 34.11
C PRO A 688 0.05 -28.52 35.43
N ASP A 689 0.70 -29.60 35.85
CA ASP A 689 1.59 -29.66 37.01
C ASP A 689 2.78 -28.69 36.89
N ILE A 690 3.23 -28.38 35.67
CA ILE A 690 4.29 -27.40 35.41
C ILE A 690 3.71 -26.00 35.20
N TYR A 691 2.60 -25.87 34.44
CA TYR A 691 1.98 -24.58 34.14
C TYR A 691 1.60 -23.81 35.40
N PHE A 692 1.06 -24.53 36.39
CA PHE A 692 0.54 -23.97 37.63
C PHE A 692 1.52 -24.10 38.80
N ASN A 693 2.76 -24.54 38.56
CA ASN A 693 3.73 -24.66 39.64
C ASN A 693 4.18 -23.28 40.16
N LEU A 694 3.61 -22.88 41.29
CA LEU A 694 3.91 -21.59 41.91
C LEU A 694 5.31 -21.52 42.52
N SER A 695 5.99 -22.64 42.77
CA SER A 695 7.39 -22.65 43.24
C SER A 695 8.38 -22.32 42.13
N LEU A 696 7.96 -22.36 40.86
CA LEU A 696 8.77 -22.01 39.70
C LEU A 696 8.41 -20.62 39.17
N SER A 697 9.43 -19.82 38.88
CA SER A 697 9.30 -18.62 38.06
C SER A 697 8.86 -18.99 36.63
N LEU A 698 8.36 -18.02 35.85
CA LEU A 698 7.96 -18.29 34.46
C LEU A 698 9.10 -18.89 33.61
N PRO A 699 10.35 -18.37 33.66
CA PRO A 699 11.49 -19.03 33.01
C PRO A 699 11.73 -20.46 33.52
N GLY A 700 11.58 -20.70 34.82
CA GLY A 700 11.72 -22.05 35.40
C GLY A 700 10.65 -23.02 34.89
N ARG A 701 9.40 -22.58 34.72
CA ARG A 701 8.32 -23.38 34.12
C ARG A 701 8.60 -23.70 32.65
N ILE A 702 9.14 -22.73 31.91
CA ILE A 702 9.53 -22.93 30.51
C ILE A 702 10.64 -23.96 30.40
N ALA A 703 11.70 -23.85 31.20
CA ALA A 703 12.78 -24.82 31.23
C ALA A 703 12.29 -26.23 31.57
N ALA A 704 11.38 -26.36 32.54
CA ALA A 704 10.78 -27.64 32.89
C ALA A 704 9.90 -28.24 31.76
N LEU A 705 9.20 -27.41 30.98
CA LEU A 705 8.45 -27.86 29.80
C LEU A 705 9.35 -28.33 28.66
N VAL A 706 10.46 -27.61 28.42
CA VAL A 706 11.48 -28.01 27.44
C VAL A 706 12.10 -29.35 27.83
N GLU A 707 12.46 -29.51 29.10
CA GLU A 707 13.02 -30.76 29.61
C GLU A 707 12.00 -31.92 29.55
N ALA A 708 10.73 -31.65 29.86
CA ALA A 708 9.67 -32.64 29.73
C ALA A 708 9.50 -33.12 28.27
N GLN A 709 9.59 -32.21 27.29
CA GLN A 709 9.57 -32.57 25.88
C GLN A 709 10.79 -33.42 25.50
N ARG A 710 11.99 -33.05 25.96
CA ARG A 710 13.23 -33.81 25.72
C ARG A 710 13.14 -35.24 26.25
N LEU A 711 12.56 -35.43 27.45
CA LEU A 711 12.38 -36.74 28.04
C LEU A 711 11.38 -37.61 27.25
N ILE A 712 10.27 -37.02 26.78
CA ILE A 712 9.30 -37.73 25.92
C ILE A 712 9.96 -38.18 24.60
N GLU A 713 10.79 -37.33 24.01
CA GLU A 713 11.53 -37.66 22.79
C GLU A 713 12.58 -38.75 23.03
N ALA A 714 13.26 -38.73 24.18
CA ALA A 714 14.21 -39.76 24.58
C ALA A 714 13.52 -41.11 24.83
N ASP A 715 12.38 -41.12 25.53
CA ASP A 715 11.60 -42.34 25.79
C ASP A 715 11.02 -42.92 24.49
N GLY A 716 10.50 -42.07 23.59
CA GLY A 716 10.03 -42.50 22.27
C GLY A 716 11.15 -43.05 21.38
N SER A 717 12.38 -42.57 21.54
CA SER A 717 13.56 -43.14 20.87
C SER A 717 13.94 -44.50 21.45
N ILE A 718 13.82 -44.71 22.76
CA ILE A 718 14.07 -46.00 23.42
C ILE A 718 13.01 -47.04 23.01
N GLU A 719 11.76 -46.63 22.89
CA GLU A 719 10.65 -47.51 22.49
C GLU A 719 10.74 -47.92 21.01
N ARG A 720 11.19 -47.01 20.13
CA ARG A 720 11.55 -47.35 18.74
C ARG A 720 12.74 -48.28 18.66
N LYS A 721 13.74 -48.11 19.53
CA LYS A 721 14.93 -48.97 19.60
C LYS A 721 14.58 -50.38 20.09
N ARG A 722 13.77 -50.50 21.15
CA ARG A 722 13.22 -51.79 21.62
C ARG A 722 12.37 -52.51 20.57
N LYS A 723 11.58 -51.78 19.78
CA LYS A 723 10.83 -52.37 18.65
C LYS A 723 11.73 -52.81 17.49
N ALA A 724 12.82 -52.09 17.23
CA ALA A 724 13.80 -52.49 16.22
C ALA A 724 14.60 -53.73 16.69
N ASP A 725 15.05 -53.72 17.95
CA ASP A 725 15.80 -54.84 18.55
C ASP A 725 14.91 -56.11 18.66
N ALA A 726 13.61 -55.96 18.95
CA ALA A 726 12.66 -57.07 18.95
C ALA A 726 12.28 -57.59 17.54
N MET A 727 12.56 -56.83 16.48
CA MET A 727 12.40 -57.30 15.10
C MET A 727 13.67 -57.94 14.54
N ASP A 728 14.85 -57.61 15.08
CA ASP A 728 16.14 -58.21 14.69
C ASP A 728 16.42 -59.56 15.39
N GLU A 729 15.80 -59.85 16.54
CA GLU A 729 15.95 -61.18 17.20
C GLU A 729 15.14 -62.31 16.52
N ASP A 730 14.19 -61.99 15.64
CA ASP A 730 13.34 -62.99 14.96
C ASP A 730 13.92 -63.48 13.60
N TYR A 731 15.12 -63.00 13.21
CA TYR A 731 15.83 -63.36 11.97
C TYR A 731 17.22 -63.96 12.23
N SER A 732 17.34 -64.82 13.23
CA SER A 732 18.49 -65.73 13.35
C SER A 732 18.02 -67.18 13.12
N GLU A 733 17.98 -67.57 11.85
CA GLU A 733 17.88 -68.98 11.42
C GLU A 733 18.98 -69.84 12.07
N PRO A 734 18.71 -71.14 12.22
CA PRO A 734 19.66 -72.14 11.75
C PRO A 734 18.91 -73.01 10.74
N GLY A 735 19.38 -73.13 9.50
CA GLY A 735 20.67 -73.67 9.16
C GLY A 735 20.40 -74.94 8.35
N PHE A 736 20.89 -74.94 7.12
CA PHE A 736 20.89 -76.08 6.22
C PHE A 736 21.59 -77.30 6.83
N ASP A 737 20.89 -78.42 6.87
CA ASP A 737 21.27 -79.67 6.19
C ASP A 737 19.99 -80.46 5.80
#